data_AF-A0A024UHX9-F1
#
_entry.id   AF-A0A024UHX9-F1
#
_cell.length_a   1.000
_cell.length_b   1.000
_cell.length_c   1.000
_cell.angle_alpha   90.00
_cell.angle_beta   90.00
_cell.angle_gamma   90.00
#
_symmetry.space_group_name_H-M   'P 1'
#
loop_
_entity.id
_entity.type
_entity.pdbx_description
1 polymer ?
#
loop_
_entity_poly.entity_id
_entity_poly.type
_entity_poly.pdbx_seq_one_letter_code
_entity_poly.pdbx_strand_id
1 'polypeptide(L)'
;MKRSAVLVIVLGHGGVTSAAKGPHYDAKSGIPAWVDIDTPKQYYKATSSRGETWNLVMSDEFNRPGRNFTAGVDPMWTAIEMADGVNAALEYYSVNMTETVMEPDGRGVFRIVTKHDDISFRVYNPYKTPPGFQQSRMYYRSGMLQSWNKFCMQGGLIEVMCQQPGVTGANNPDASNPQARVTGGIYYPTWPGVWLLGNLGRALFLSSTTRMWPWSYDVCDKNLEKDQRISACDSNPGFGLNPNQGRGAPEIDILEGGGAAISSSVQIAPGMPDEYRPVFPADDNNAYCIYSNECKTIGANTPDVPSSMTVTRGHRSWYQGLRYAAHVCATSAKDVQSAVAINASLTSGITANACSLSTCPASFDVNGDRGPVDGKAGTGLYWGINTKGQCFPVMNGYNGAYLCDPYTTNAKCTAPLHSDGNSNGNNISPFSYQMDAISANWPVEFAAYSGYLKYQLEWVMGRQGYVRWMIDGVPLFEIPAESLENPPQNAAMSNPKKLMIEEPLYLIFNTALSTSWGTQPPNPGKPCRGDGRDDKVNRVCDAFPLYLKIDYIRVWQNTSTMSVGCDPASHPTRLWIDGHKSDYEDVDNPNIDVDGNAFCTDNADCTLAGSIVTGSCSDTKRCVCSAPAVWGGPRCTSNRGSVSGSASTGSMGPPLVAVVIISVLATAGAALIVYIRGRGKRLQLQFRGNLYANAEPMTMPQEMNLRGTVISRQGSMEEMAASKSGGAASRTDTIRSRRVV
;
A
#
# COMPACT_ATOMS: atom_id res chain seq x y z
N MET A 1 -5.13 -46.94 36.76
CA MET A 1 -4.97 -47.49 35.39
C MET A 1 -6.37 -47.66 34.81
N LYS A 2 -6.83 -47.12 33.68
CA LYS A 2 -6.32 -46.31 32.57
C LYS A 2 -7.41 -45.26 32.28
N ARG A 3 -7.05 -44.01 32.02
CA ARG A 3 -8.00 -42.99 31.54
C ARG A 3 -8.15 -43.13 30.02
N SER A 4 -9.37 -43.37 29.54
CA SER A 4 -9.73 -43.25 28.13
C SER A 4 -10.07 -41.80 27.85
N ALA A 5 -9.30 -41.13 26.99
CA ALA A 5 -9.62 -39.81 26.47
C ALA A 5 -10.48 -39.97 25.22
N VAL A 6 -11.69 -39.41 25.26
CA VAL A 6 -12.58 -39.27 24.12
C VAL A 6 -12.10 -38.06 23.31
N LEU A 7 -11.66 -38.31 22.08
CA LEU A 7 -11.31 -37.27 21.11
C LEU A 7 -12.63 -36.73 20.50
N VAL A 8 -13.02 -35.52 20.90
CA VAL A 8 -14.11 -34.78 20.25
C VAL A 8 -13.55 -34.16 18.97
N ILE A 9 -13.92 -34.72 17.82
CA ILE A 9 -13.66 -34.10 16.51
C ILE A 9 -14.71 -33.01 16.33
N VAL A 10 -14.30 -31.75 16.53
CA VAL A 10 -15.08 -30.59 16.10
C VAL A 10 -14.90 -30.46 14.59
N LEU A 11 -15.94 -30.81 13.83
CA LEU A 11 -16.04 -30.50 12.40
C LEU A 11 -16.28 -28.99 12.25
N GLY A 12 -15.19 -28.23 12.23
CA GLY A 12 -15.20 -26.83 11.79
C GLY A 12 -15.57 -26.78 10.31
N HIS A 13 -16.63 -26.04 9.99
CA HIS A 13 -16.98 -25.73 8.60
C HIS A 13 -15.81 -24.98 7.95
N GLY A 14 -15.42 -25.44 6.75
CA GLY A 14 -14.23 -24.99 6.05
C GLY A 14 -14.25 -23.49 5.74
N GLY A 15 -13.38 -22.75 6.43
CA GLY A 15 -12.83 -21.52 5.89
C GLY A 15 -11.86 -21.88 4.76
N VAL A 16 -11.96 -21.19 3.63
CA VAL A 16 -10.97 -21.24 2.56
C VAL A 16 -9.64 -20.79 3.17
N THR A 17 -8.74 -21.73 3.43
CA THR A 17 -7.37 -21.43 3.88
C THR A 17 -6.63 -20.77 2.72
N SER A 18 -6.04 -19.58 2.94
CA SER A 18 -5.15 -18.97 1.94
C SER A 18 -4.00 -19.95 1.71
N ALA A 19 -3.92 -20.47 0.48
CA ALA A 19 -2.91 -21.44 0.12
C ALA A 19 -1.51 -20.83 0.27
N ALA A 20 -0.52 -21.65 0.59
CA ALA A 20 0.84 -21.15 0.72
C ALA A 20 1.37 -20.60 -0.60
N LYS A 21 1.93 -19.39 -0.55
CA LYS A 21 2.58 -18.72 -1.68
C LYS A 21 4.05 -19.10 -1.63
N GLY A 22 4.43 -20.18 -2.31
CA GLY A 22 5.83 -20.54 -2.41
C GLY A 22 6.54 -19.73 -3.50
N PRO A 23 7.84 -19.99 -3.70
CA PRO A 23 8.66 -19.23 -4.64
C PRO A 23 8.08 -19.27 -6.06
N HIS A 24 8.21 -18.15 -6.75
CA HIS A 24 7.86 -18.01 -8.15
C HIS A 24 9.05 -18.36 -9.03
N TYR A 25 8.79 -19.08 -10.11
CA TYR A 25 9.79 -19.40 -11.11
C TYR A 25 9.40 -18.84 -12.48
N ASP A 26 10.39 -18.70 -13.36
CA ASP A 26 10.16 -18.30 -14.74
C ASP A 26 9.38 -19.40 -15.49
N ALA A 27 8.51 -18.96 -16.40
CA ALA A 27 7.82 -19.85 -17.32
C ALA A 27 8.80 -20.48 -18.32
N LYS A 28 8.41 -21.57 -18.98
CA LYS A 28 9.20 -22.25 -20.01
C LYS A 28 9.59 -21.31 -21.16
N SER A 29 8.78 -20.29 -21.44
CA SER A 29 9.09 -19.23 -22.42
C SER A 29 10.16 -18.23 -21.95
N GLY A 30 10.61 -18.31 -20.70
CA GLY A 30 11.56 -17.37 -20.09
C GLY A 30 10.93 -16.04 -19.66
N ILE A 31 9.60 -16.01 -19.49
CA ILE A 31 8.89 -14.86 -18.93
C ILE A 31 8.79 -15.04 -17.40
N PRO A 32 9.25 -14.06 -16.60
CA PRO A 32 9.07 -14.09 -15.16
C PRO A 32 7.59 -14.10 -14.74
N ALA A 33 7.32 -14.61 -13.54
CA ALA A 33 5.95 -14.86 -13.06
C ALA A 33 5.04 -13.62 -13.03
N TRP A 34 5.60 -12.43 -12.78
CA TRP A 34 4.88 -11.16 -12.64
C TRP A 34 5.13 -10.18 -13.78
N VAL A 35 5.78 -10.63 -14.86
CA VAL A 35 6.09 -9.78 -16.02
C VAL A 35 5.01 -9.96 -17.08
N ASP A 36 4.50 -8.84 -17.57
CA ASP A 36 3.56 -8.79 -18.70
C ASP A 36 4.21 -9.41 -19.94
N ILE A 37 3.42 -10.20 -20.69
CA ILE A 37 3.87 -10.80 -21.94
C ILE A 37 4.17 -9.74 -23.01
N ASP A 38 3.52 -8.58 -22.92
CA ASP A 38 3.68 -7.49 -23.87
C ASP A 38 4.91 -6.62 -23.56
N THR A 39 5.59 -6.80 -22.42
CA THR A 39 6.78 -6.02 -22.07
C THR A 39 7.94 -6.31 -23.02
N PRO A 40 8.47 -5.30 -23.74
CA PRO A 40 9.59 -5.49 -24.65
C PRO A 40 10.85 -6.00 -23.95
N LYS A 41 11.53 -6.99 -24.55
CA LYS A 41 12.74 -7.61 -23.98
C LYS A 41 13.88 -6.64 -23.67
N GLN A 42 13.95 -5.49 -24.34
CA GLN A 42 14.94 -4.45 -24.05
C GLN A 42 14.80 -3.85 -22.63
N TYR A 43 13.60 -3.92 -22.05
CA TYR A 43 13.32 -3.44 -20.69
C TYR A 43 13.49 -4.53 -19.63
N TYR A 44 14.02 -5.71 -19.96
CA TYR A 44 14.23 -6.78 -18.97
C TYR A 44 15.40 -6.48 -18.02
N LYS A 45 16.18 -5.43 -18.31
CA LYS A 45 17.25 -4.94 -17.45
C LYS A 45 17.19 -3.42 -17.36
N ALA A 46 17.55 -2.90 -16.20
CA ALA A 46 17.77 -1.48 -15.97
C ALA A 46 19.10 -1.26 -15.26
N THR A 47 19.66 -0.06 -15.39
CA THR A 47 20.86 0.35 -14.64
C THR A 47 20.43 1.29 -13.52
N SER A 48 20.81 0.98 -12.28
CA SER A 48 20.51 1.83 -11.12
C SER A 48 21.30 3.14 -11.17
N SER A 49 20.90 4.12 -10.36
CA SER A 49 21.61 5.38 -10.18
C SER A 49 23.05 5.22 -9.64
N ARG A 50 23.41 4.02 -9.17
CA ARG A 50 24.75 3.65 -8.70
C ARG A 50 25.50 2.72 -9.66
N GLY A 51 24.94 2.46 -10.84
CA GLY A 51 25.60 1.69 -11.91
C GLY A 51 25.41 0.17 -11.83
N GLU A 52 24.60 -0.33 -10.90
CA GLU A 52 24.26 -1.75 -10.84
C GLU A 52 23.27 -2.13 -11.94
N THR A 53 23.38 -3.35 -12.47
CA THR A 53 22.39 -3.91 -13.40
C THR A 53 21.33 -4.69 -12.62
N TRP A 54 20.07 -4.29 -12.75
CA TRP A 54 18.93 -4.92 -12.09
C TRP A 54 18.03 -5.63 -13.12
N ASN A 55 17.38 -6.72 -12.72
CA ASN A 55 16.51 -7.51 -13.58
C ASN A 55 15.06 -7.12 -13.39
N LEU A 56 14.28 -7.11 -14.47
CA LEU A 56 12.83 -6.88 -14.42
C LEU A 56 12.16 -8.03 -13.68
N VAL A 57 11.42 -7.70 -12.63
CA VAL A 57 10.72 -8.69 -11.80
C VAL A 57 9.21 -8.58 -11.89
N MET A 58 8.67 -7.42 -12.26
CA MET A 58 7.25 -7.19 -12.48
C MET A 58 7.02 -6.12 -13.53
N SER A 59 5.97 -6.29 -14.33
CA SER A 59 5.47 -5.25 -15.22
C SER A 59 4.00 -5.43 -15.52
N ASP A 60 3.34 -4.32 -15.85
CA ASP A 60 2.02 -4.29 -16.47
C ASP A 60 2.04 -3.19 -17.53
N GLU A 61 1.79 -3.55 -18.79
CA GLU A 61 1.73 -2.61 -19.91
C GLU A 61 0.29 -2.19 -20.23
N PHE A 62 -0.70 -2.73 -19.52
CA PHE A 62 -2.12 -2.41 -19.64
C PHE A 62 -2.72 -2.47 -21.07
N ASN A 63 -2.05 -3.16 -22.00
CA ASN A 63 -2.40 -3.27 -23.43
C ASN A 63 -3.68 -4.08 -23.74
N ARG A 64 -4.44 -4.45 -22.71
CA ARG A 64 -5.57 -5.38 -22.79
C ARG A 64 -6.82 -4.67 -22.27
N PRO A 65 -7.65 -4.07 -23.14
CA PRO A 65 -8.79 -3.28 -22.70
C PRO A 65 -9.89 -4.15 -22.06
N GLY A 66 -10.68 -3.54 -21.18
CA GLY A 66 -11.81 -4.19 -20.51
C GLY A 66 -11.44 -5.18 -19.41
N ARG A 67 -10.23 -5.09 -18.82
CA ARG A 67 -9.88 -5.87 -17.63
C ARG A 67 -10.85 -5.59 -16.48
N ASN A 68 -11.15 -6.65 -15.73
CA ASN A 68 -11.98 -6.60 -14.54
C ASN A 68 -11.10 -6.75 -13.30
N PHE A 69 -11.15 -5.74 -12.44
CA PHE A 69 -10.35 -5.67 -11.21
C PHE A 69 -11.13 -6.01 -9.93
N THR A 70 -12.35 -6.56 -10.04
CA THR A 70 -13.06 -7.15 -8.89
C THR A 70 -12.16 -8.18 -8.19
N ALA A 71 -12.26 -8.27 -6.86
CA ALA A 71 -11.57 -9.27 -6.07
C ALA A 71 -11.76 -10.68 -6.64
N GLY A 72 -10.67 -11.44 -6.75
CA GLY A 72 -10.68 -12.80 -7.31
C GLY A 72 -10.63 -12.89 -8.83
N VAL A 73 -10.50 -11.77 -9.57
CA VAL A 73 -10.43 -11.80 -11.04
C VAL A 73 -9.02 -11.55 -11.56
N ASP A 74 -8.46 -10.36 -11.37
CA ASP A 74 -7.11 -10.04 -11.88
C ASP A 74 -6.02 -10.64 -10.97
N PRO A 75 -4.96 -11.27 -11.54
CA PRO A 75 -3.95 -11.95 -10.75
C PRO A 75 -3.03 -11.02 -9.96
N MET A 76 -2.93 -9.75 -10.35
CA MET A 76 -2.01 -8.80 -9.73
C MET A 76 -2.75 -7.69 -8.99
N TRP A 77 -3.88 -7.24 -9.51
CA TRP A 77 -4.57 -6.06 -9.00
C TRP A 77 -5.94 -6.38 -8.41
N THR A 78 -6.38 -5.54 -7.47
CA THR A 78 -7.74 -5.54 -6.93
C THR A 78 -8.20 -4.10 -6.77
N ALA A 79 -9.36 -3.76 -7.31
CA ALA A 79 -10.00 -2.46 -7.10
C ALA A 79 -10.83 -2.47 -5.81
N ILE A 80 -10.96 -1.31 -5.17
CA ILE A 80 -11.65 -1.14 -3.90
C ILE A 80 -13.06 -0.57 -4.11
N GLU A 81 -14.02 -1.08 -3.34
CA GLU A 81 -15.39 -0.60 -3.24
C GLU A 81 -15.67 -0.12 -1.81
N MET A 82 -15.30 1.11 -1.48
CA MET A 82 -15.58 1.71 -0.16
C MET A 82 -15.44 3.24 -0.17
N ALA A 83 -16.07 3.87 0.81
CA ALA A 83 -15.87 5.28 1.10
C ALA A 83 -14.47 5.54 1.68
N ASP A 84 -13.78 6.59 1.21
CA ASP A 84 -12.58 7.07 1.89
C ASP A 84 -12.98 7.75 3.21
N GLY A 85 -12.66 7.09 4.33
CA GLY A 85 -12.99 7.55 5.68
C GLY A 85 -11.98 8.50 6.30
N VAL A 86 -10.85 8.77 5.63
CA VAL A 86 -9.74 9.54 6.19
C VAL A 86 -9.56 10.89 5.49
N ASN A 87 -8.70 11.76 6.04
CA ASN A 87 -8.24 13.00 5.39
C ASN A 87 -9.33 13.97 4.88
N ALA A 88 -10.53 13.94 5.47
CA ALA A 88 -11.69 14.71 5.00
C ALA A 88 -11.97 14.50 3.49
N ALA A 89 -11.85 13.25 3.05
CA ALA A 89 -12.08 12.84 1.68
C ALA A 89 -13.52 13.08 1.22
N LEU A 90 -13.72 13.17 -0.09
CA LEU A 90 -14.97 13.58 -0.73
C LEU A 90 -15.53 12.53 -1.69
N GLU A 91 -14.80 11.46 -1.90
CA GLU A 91 -15.04 10.42 -2.88
C GLU A 91 -15.34 9.06 -2.27
N TYR A 92 -16.18 8.33 -2.98
CA TYR A 92 -16.36 6.90 -2.79
C TYR A 92 -15.54 6.17 -3.86
N TYR A 93 -14.69 5.22 -3.46
CA TYR A 93 -13.96 4.37 -4.39
C TYR A 93 -14.85 3.23 -4.88
N SER A 94 -14.82 2.99 -6.19
CA SER A 94 -15.58 1.92 -6.81
C SER A 94 -14.80 1.15 -7.85
N VAL A 95 -15.10 -0.15 -7.93
CA VAL A 95 -14.48 -1.05 -8.90
C VAL A 95 -14.73 -0.58 -10.34
N ASN A 96 -15.94 -0.09 -10.63
CA ASN A 96 -16.30 0.38 -11.97
C ASN A 96 -15.68 1.72 -12.39
N MET A 97 -14.90 2.36 -11.51
CA MET A 97 -14.09 3.54 -11.83
C MET A 97 -12.65 3.17 -12.19
N THR A 98 -12.34 1.87 -12.31
CA THR A 98 -11.05 1.36 -12.76
C THR A 98 -11.26 0.60 -14.06
N GLU A 99 -10.48 0.91 -15.10
CA GLU A 99 -10.61 0.22 -16.38
C GLU A 99 -9.33 0.29 -17.19
N THR A 100 -9.25 -0.57 -18.19
CA THR A 100 -8.21 -0.52 -19.23
C THR A 100 -8.86 -0.23 -20.56
N VAL A 101 -8.28 0.68 -21.33
CA VAL A 101 -8.82 1.13 -22.63
C VAL A 101 -7.72 1.31 -23.65
N MET A 102 -8.11 1.41 -24.92
CA MET A 102 -7.22 1.87 -25.99
C MET A 102 -7.40 3.37 -26.17
N GLU A 103 -6.30 4.12 -26.12
CA GLU A 103 -6.24 5.53 -26.49
C GLU A 103 -6.31 5.69 -28.03
N PRO A 104 -6.66 6.88 -28.54
CA PRO A 104 -6.74 7.13 -29.99
C PRO A 104 -5.43 6.89 -30.76
N ASP A 105 -4.28 6.98 -30.07
CA ASP A 105 -2.95 6.70 -30.64
C ASP A 105 -2.62 5.20 -30.70
N GLY A 106 -3.52 4.33 -30.21
CA GLY A 106 -3.35 2.89 -30.19
C GLY A 106 -2.61 2.35 -28.97
N ARG A 107 -2.24 3.19 -28.00
CA ARG A 107 -1.69 2.75 -26.71
C ARG A 107 -2.81 2.15 -25.84
N GLY A 108 -2.58 0.99 -25.23
CA GLY A 108 -3.45 0.53 -24.15
C GLY A 108 -3.02 1.14 -22.82
N VAL A 109 -3.98 1.60 -22.03
CA VAL A 109 -3.69 2.27 -20.75
C VAL A 109 -4.65 1.79 -19.68
N PHE A 110 -4.20 1.80 -18.44
CA PHE A 110 -5.08 1.81 -17.28
C PHE A 110 -5.56 3.23 -17.01
N ARG A 111 -6.84 3.39 -16.65
CA ARG A 111 -7.37 4.68 -16.20
C ARG A 111 -8.21 4.54 -14.94
N ILE A 112 -8.03 5.50 -14.04
CA ILE A 112 -8.97 5.78 -12.95
C ILE A 112 -9.89 6.90 -13.41
N VAL A 113 -11.19 6.66 -13.31
CA VAL A 113 -12.24 7.61 -13.67
C VAL A 113 -12.71 8.31 -12.40
N THR A 114 -12.55 9.63 -12.35
CA THR A 114 -13.12 10.45 -11.28
C THR A 114 -14.26 11.27 -11.85
N LYS A 115 -15.44 11.20 -11.24
CA LYS A 115 -16.64 11.90 -11.71
C LYS A 115 -17.48 12.46 -10.56
N HIS A 116 -18.33 13.42 -10.89
CA HIS A 116 -19.42 13.82 -10.01
C HIS A 116 -20.37 12.65 -9.78
N ASP A 117 -20.79 12.51 -8.54
CA ASP A 117 -21.82 11.57 -8.15
C ASP A 117 -22.56 12.11 -6.91
N ASP A 118 -23.60 11.42 -6.49
CA ASP A 118 -24.35 11.77 -5.30
C ASP A 118 -24.65 10.50 -4.50
N ILE A 119 -23.68 10.12 -3.67
CA ILE A 119 -23.63 8.81 -3.06
C ILE A 119 -24.05 8.96 -1.60
N SER A 120 -25.16 8.33 -1.24
CA SER A 120 -25.59 8.20 0.15
C SER A 120 -25.38 6.77 0.62
N PHE A 121 -24.69 6.59 1.74
CA PHE A 121 -24.32 5.29 2.27
C PHE A 121 -24.39 5.29 3.79
N ARG A 122 -24.57 4.11 4.38
CA ARG A 122 -24.61 3.93 5.83
C ARG A 122 -23.30 3.36 6.32
N VAL A 123 -22.65 4.06 7.25
CA VAL A 123 -21.48 3.55 7.96
C VAL A 123 -21.80 3.35 9.42
N TYR A 124 -21.22 2.31 10.01
CA TYR A 124 -21.25 2.16 11.45
C TYR A 124 -20.21 3.11 12.05
N ASN A 125 -20.66 4.04 12.88
CA ASN A 125 -19.78 4.95 13.60
C ASN A 125 -19.63 4.46 15.04
N PRO A 126 -18.51 3.81 15.40
CA PRO A 126 -18.27 3.36 16.78
C PRO A 126 -18.09 4.54 17.75
N TYR A 127 -17.82 5.73 17.24
CA TYR A 127 -17.54 6.96 17.99
C TYR A 127 -18.79 7.85 18.22
N LYS A 128 -19.95 7.43 17.74
CA LYS A 128 -21.23 8.10 18.00
C LYS A 128 -21.73 7.76 19.41
N THR A 129 -22.55 8.62 20.01
CA THR A 129 -23.19 8.33 21.31
C THR A 129 -24.72 8.26 21.17
N PRO A 130 -25.33 7.06 21.24
CA PRO A 130 -24.69 5.73 21.29
C PRO A 130 -24.06 5.32 19.94
N PRO A 131 -23.11 4.36 19.93
CA PRO A 131 -22.54 3.82 18.71
C PRO A 131 -23.63 3.30 17.78
N GLY A 132 -23.50 3.55 16.48
CA GLY A 132 -24.55 3.15 15.56
C GLY A 132 -24.35 3.61 14.15
N PHE A 133 -25.26 3.18 13.29
CA PHE A 133 -25.24 3.60 11.89
C PHE A 133 -25.55 5.09 11.76
N GLN A 134 -24.78 5.73 10.87
CA GLN A 134 -25.05 7.09 10.41
C GLN A 134 -25.12 7.10 8.88
N GLN A 135 -25.95 7.98 8.35
CA GLN A 135 -25.96 8.28 6.92
C GLN A 135 -24.82 9.24 6.62
N SER A 136 -24.03 8.91 5.62
CA SER A 136 -22.93 9.71 5.10
C SER A 136 -23.15 9.95 3.61
N ARG A 137 -22.56 11.03 3.11
CA ARG A 137 -22.74 11.47 1.72
C ARG A 137 -21.41 11.88 1.10
N MET A 138 -21.19 11.45 -0.13
CA MET A 138 -20.02 11.81 -0.96
C MET A 138 -20.49 12.34 -2.31
N TYR A 139 -19.76 13.32 -2.85
CA TYR A 139 -20.14 14.06 -4.05
C TYR A 139 -19.33 13.66 -5.29
N TYR A 140 -18.41 12.72 -5.11
CA TYR A 140 -17.54 12.22 -6.16
C TYR A 140 -17.47 10.69 -6.06
N ARG A 141 -17.34 10.06 -7.22
CA ARG A 141 -16.91 8.66 -7.32
C ARG A 141 -15.56 8.61 -7.99
N SER A 142 -14.67 7.78 -7.48
CA SER A 142 -13.33 7.58 -8.02
C SER A 142 -12.92 6.10 -7.93
N GLY A 143 -11.68 5.78 -8.27
CA GLY A 143 -11.12 4.43 -8.18
C GLY A 143 -9.87 4.38 -7.31
N MET A 144 -9.66 3.22 -6.68
CA MET A 144 -8.40 2.83 -6.05
C MET A 144 -8.08 1.39 -6.48
N LEU A 145 -6.86 1.14 -6.94
CA LEU A 145 -6.34 -0.15 -7.35
C LEU A 145 -5.15 -0.53 -6.47
N GLN A 146 -5.12 -1.74 -5.94
CA GLN A 146 -4.07 -2.22 -5.03
C GLN A 146 -3.48 -3.55 -5.53
N SER A 147 -2.17 -3.75 -5.36
CA SER A 147 -1.56 -5.09 -5.46
C SER A 147 -1.49 -5.81 -4.11
N TRP A 148 -2.18 -5.30 -3.09
CA TRP A 148 -2.09 -5.73 -1.70
C TRP A 148 -2.19 -7.24 -1.54
N ASN A 149 -1.23 -7.78 -0.79
CA ASN A 149 -1.06 -9.21 -0.53
C ASN A 149 -0.94 -10.11 -1.77
N LYS A 150 -1.01 -9.59 -3.02
CA LYS A 150 -0.80 -10.33 -4.28
C LYS A 150 0.64 -10.20 -4.75
N PHE A 151 1.06 -8.96 -5.03
CA PHE A 151 2.42 -8.62 -5.39
C PHE A 151 2.95 -7.57 -4.41
N CYS A 152 4.10 -7.88 -3.81
CA CYS A 152 4.85 -6.98 -2.94
C CYS A 152 6.34 -7.10 -3.27
N MET A 153 7.12 -6.12 -2.81
CA MET A 153 8.54 -6.01 -3.09
C MET A 153 9.30 -5.41 -1.90
N GLN A 154 10.55 -5.83 -1.74
CA GLN A 154 11.54 -5.26 -0.83
C GLN A 154 12.68 -4.65 -1.65
N GLY A 155 12.74 -3.33 -1.75
CA GLY A 155 13.66 -2.60 -2.63
C GLY A 155 13.31 -2.72 -4.12
N GLY A 156 13.95 -1.88 -4.94
CA GLY A 156 13.87 -1.93 -6.40
C GLY A 156 13.82 -0.56 -7.05
N LEU A 157 13.89 -0.57 -8.38
CA LEU A 157 13.60 0.57 -9.24
C LEU A 157 12.18 0.39 -9.76
N ILE A 158 11.31 1.34 -9.48
CA ILE A 158 9.95 1.41 -10.02
C ILE A 158 9.95 2.50 -11.08
N GLU A 159 9.35 2.23 -12.23
CA GLU A 159 9.06 3.20 -13.26
C GLU A 159 7.57 3.16 -13.59
N VAL A 160 6.91 4.31 -13.54
CA VAL A 160 5.52 4.48 -13.90
C VAL A 160 5.42 5.62 -14.90
N MET A 161 4.81 5.36 -16.05
CA MET A 161 4.52 6.39 -17.04
C MET A 161 3.04 6.77 -16.94
N CYS A 162 2.75 7.98 -16.46
CA CYS A 162 1.37 8.40 -16.20
C CYS A 162 1.08 9.85 -16.60
N GLN A 163 -0.20 10.10 -16.87
CA GLN A 163 -0.79 11.41 -17.12
C GLN A 163 -1.79 11.70 -15.98
N GLN A 164 -1.63 12.86 -15.34
CA GLN A 164 -2.49 13.27 -14.23
C GLN A 164 -3.86 13.79 -14.67
N PRO A 165 -4.89 13.62 -13.83
CA PRO A 165 -6.22 14.19 -14.05
C PRO A 165 -6.19 15.73 -14.00
N GLY A 166 -6.73 16.38 -15.03
CA GLY A 166 -6.80 17.83 -15.10
C GLY A 166 -7.64 18.34 -16.26
N VAL A 167 -8.10 19.59 -16.16
CA VAL A 167 -8.88 20.29 -17.19
C VAL A 167 -7.93 20.93 -18.19
N THR A 168 -7.61 20.26 -19.30
CA THR A 168 -6.55 20.67 -20.25
C THR A 168 -7.03 21.49 -21.45
N GLY A 169 -8.32 21.86 -21.49
CA GLY A 169 -8.92 22.59 -22.62
C GLY A 169 -8.44 24.05 -22.76
N ALA A 170 -8.80 24.70 -23.86
CA ALA A 170 -8.33 26.05 -24.25
C ALA A 170 -8.60 27.18 -23.24
N ASN A 171 -9.52 26.99 -22.29
CA ASN A 171 -9.83 27.96 -21.22
C ASN A 171 -8.93 27.80 -19.99
N ASN A 172 -8.03 26.82 -19.97
CA ASN A 172 -7.02 26.68 -18.92
C ASN A 172 -5.83 27.62 -19.24
N PRO A 173 -5.42 28.51 -18.33
CA PRO A 173 -4.32 29.44 -18.55
C PRO A 173 -2.97 28.76 -18.83
N ASP A 174 -2.78 27.53 -18.36
CA ASP A 174 -1.54 26.78 -18.51
C ASP A 174 -1.48 26.03 -19.87
N ALA A 175 -2.58 25.97 -20.61
CA ALA A 175 -2.71 25.15 -21.82
C ALA A 175 -1.79 25.55 -23.00
N SER A 176 -1.20 26.74 -22.94
CA SER A 176 -0.40 27.29 -24.03
C SER A 176 1.03 26.72 -24.13
N ASN A 177 1.57 26.16 -23.04
CA ASN A 177 2.94 25.66 -23.01
C ASN A 177 3.07 24.47 -22.06
N PRO A 178 3.31 23.24 -22.57
CA PRO A 178 3.53 22.05 -21.75
C PRO A 178 4.66 22.18 -20.72
N GLN A 179 5.67 23.00 -20.98
CA GLN A 179 6.82 23.19 -20.09
C GLN A 179 6.59 24.31 -19.07
N ALA A 180 5.51 25.10 -19.19
CA ALA A 180 5.20 26.13 -18.21
C ALA A 180 4.82 25.51 -16.87
N ARG A 181 5.24 26.18 -15.79
CA ARG A 181 4.83 25.82 -14.43
C ARG A 181 3.33 26.04 -14.29
N VAL A 182 2.66 25.10 -13.65
CA VAL A 182 1.22 25.16 -13.44
C VAL A 182 0.85 26.30 -12.49
N THR A 183 -0.12 27.12 -12.89
CA THR A 183 -0.63 28.24 -12.09
C THR A 183 -2.15 28.19 -11.88
N GLY A 184 -2.88 27.48 -12.75
CA GLY A 184 -4.34 27.41 -12.73
C GLY A 184 -4.91 26.40 -11.74
N GLY A 185 -4.64 26.52 -10.43
CA GLY A 185 -4.99 25.49 -9.43
C GLY A 185 -6.39 24.87 -9.53
N ILE A 186 -7.44 25.69 -9.76
CA ILE A 186 -8.84 25.20 -9.91
C ILE A 186 -9.07 24.26 -11.10
N TYR A 187 -8.18 24.27 -12.10
CA TYR A 187 -8.25 23.38 -13.27
C TYR A 187 -7.69 21.98 -12.98
N TYR A 188 -7.16 21.73 -11.79
CA TYR A 188 -6.58 20.44 -11.39
C TYR A 188 -7.17 19.99 -10.04
N PRO A 189 -8.50 19.77 -9.97
CA PRO A 189 -9.27 19.69 -8.72
C PRO A 189 -9.11 18.40 -7.90
N THR A 190 -8.24 17.48 -8.34
CA THR A 190 -8.09 16.13 -7.82
C THR A 190 -6.68 15.89 -7.29
N TRP A 191 -6.53 14.88 -6.43
CA TRP A 191 -5.28 14.46 -5.81
C TRP A 191 -4.92 13.04 -6.27
N PRO A 192 -4.21 12.89 -7.41
CA PRO A 192 -3.76 11.58 -7.86
C PRO A 192 -2.65 11.03 -6.96
N GLY A 193 -2.65 9.71 -6.80
CA GLY A 193 -1.67 8.98 -6.00
C GLY A 193 -1.12 7.76 -6.74
N VAL A 194 0.21 7.62 -6.70
CA VAL A 194 0.98 6.42 -7.05
C VAL A 194 1.96 6.20 -5.91
N TRP A 195 1.71 5.20 -5.08
CA TRP A 195 2.39 5.06 -3.80
C TRP A 195 2.45 3.60 -3.35
N LEU A 196 3.20 3.38 -2.28
CA LEU A 196 3.44 2.07 -1.70
C LEU A 196 3.15 2.08 -0.20
N LEU A 197 2.61 0.96 0.29
CA LEU A 197 2.39 0.74 1.72
C LEU A 197 2.94 -0.62 2.14
N GLY A 198 3.49 -0.72 3.36
CA GLY A 198 3.92 -2.00 3.91
C GLY A 198 2.76 -2.98 4.07
N ASN A 199 2.96 -4.25 3.68
CA ASN A 199 1.90 -5.24 3.51
C ASN A 199 1.14 -5.58 4.82
N LEU A 200 1.72 -5.30 5.99
CA LEU A 200 1.06 -5.44 7.29
C LEU A 200 -0.10 -4.45 7.51
N GLY A 201 -0.24 -3.42 6.69
CA GLY A 201 -1.41 -2.55 6.63
C GLY A 201 -2.07 -2.61 5.25
N ARG A 202 -3.40 -2.54 5.20
CA ARG A 202 -4.16 -2.38 3.95
C ARG A 202 -4.78 -0.98 3.91
N ALA A 203 -4.52 -0.23 2.86
CA ALA A 203 -5.01 1.15 2.74
C ALA A 203 -6.54 1.18 2.84
N LEU A 204 -7.06 2.18 3.56
CA LEU A 204 -8.46 2.38 3.96
C LEU A 204 -8.99 1.43 5.05
N PHE A 205 -8.27 0.36 5.40
CA PHE A 205 -8.63 -0.54 6.49
C PHE A 205 -7.97 -0.10 7.79
N LEU A 206 -8.63 0.84 8.48
CA LEU A 206 -8.16 1.47 9.70
C LEU A 206 -7.71 0.50 10.80
N SER A 207 -8.42 -0.62 10.97
CA SER A 207 -8.04 -1.67 11.93
C SER A 207 -6.67 -2.28 11.64
N SER A 208 -6.30 -2.41 10.36
CA SER A 208 -4.99 -2.93 9.95
C SER A 208 -3.86 -1.90 10.04
N THR A 209 -4.17 -0.61 9.90
CA THR A 209 -3.17 0.48 9.89
C THR A 209 -2.97 1.10 11.27
N THR A 210 -3.94 0.99 12.17
CA THR A 210 -3.84 1.49 13.55
C THR A 210 -2.62 0.90 14.27
N ARG A 211 -1.74 1.79 14.76
CA ARG A 211 -0.46 1.43 15.43
C ARG A 211 0.51 0.60 14.56
N MET A 212 0.24 0.50 13.26
CA MET A 212 1.05 -0.22 12.28
C MET A 212 1.67 0.77 11.29
N TRP A 213 0.85 1.65 10.74
CA TRP A 213 1.29 2.75 9.90
C TRP A 213 1.74 3.94 10.76
N PRO A 214 2.83 4.65 10.41
CA PRO A 214 3.84 4.31 9.41
C PRO A 214 5.11 3.74 10.08
N TRP A 215 5.01 2.77 10.99
CA TRP A 215 6.17 2.34 11.79
C TRP A 215 7.31 1.76 10.93
N SER A 216 8.53 2.23 11.17
CA SER A 216 9.78 1.72 10.62
C SER A 216 10.85 1.77 11.72
N TYR A 217 10.66 0.90 12.73
CA TYR A 217 11.41 0.94 13.98
C TYR A 217 11.55 -0.46 14.57
N ASP A 218 12.79 -0.87 14.80
CA ASP A 218 13.16 -2.21 15.26
C ASP A 218 14.04 -2.15 16.53
N VAL A 219 13.58 -1.41 17.52
CA VAL A 219 14.27 -1.25 18.82
C VAL A 219 13.28 -1.49 19.94
N CYS A 220 13.66 -2.32 20.92
CA CYS A 220 12.85 -2.47 22.13
C CYS A 220 12.95 -1.22 23.00
N ASP A 221 12.02 -0.28 22.77
CA ASP A 221 11.79 0.89 23.60
C ASP A 221 10.50 0.72 24.39
N LYS A 222 10.62 0.60 25.72
CA LYS A 222 9.50 0.42 26.64
C LYS A 222 8.52 1.59 26.65
N ASN A 223 8.94 2.79 26.22
CA ASN A 223 8.04 3.93 26.12
C ASN A 223 7.14 3.86 24.87
N LEU A 224 7.62 3.22 23.80
CA LEU A 224 6.95 3.11 22.50
C LEU A 224 6.27 1.75 22.29
N GLU A 225 6.55 0.75 23.13
CA GLU A 225 5.97 -0.61 23.06
C GLU A 225 4.45 -0.61 22.97
N LYS A 226 3.77 0.31 23.67
CA LYS A 226 2.30 0.43 23.63
C LYS A 226 1.76 1.11 22.38
N ASP A 227 2.60 1.81 21.62
CA ASP A 227 2.19 2.63 20.48
C ASP A 227 2.48 1.93 19.14
N GLN A 228 3.50 1.06 19.09
CA GLN A 228 3.76 0.14 17.97
C GLN A 228 2.99 -1.17 18.20
N ARG A 229 2.24 -1.66 17.20
CA ARG A 229 1.44 -2.89 17.34
C ARG A 229 2.29 -4.15 17.40
N ILE A 230 3.38 -4.19 16.63
CA ILE A 230 4.37 -5.27 16.65
C ILE A 230 5.70 -4.66 17.09
N SER A 231 6.01 -4.79 18.38
CA SER A 231 7.19 -4.17 18.99
C SER A 231 8.35 -5.17 19.10
N ALA A 232 9.57 -4.68 18.92
CA ALA A 232 10.80 -5.44 19.18
C ALA A 232 10.96 -5.87 20.65
N CYS A 233 10.16 -5.36 21.57
CA CYS A 233 10.15 -5.83 22.95
C CYS A 233 9.46 -7.20 23.13
N ASP A 234 8.72 -7.67 22.13
CA ASP A 234 8.01 -8.95 22.20
C ASP A 234 8.91 -10.09 21.69
N SER A 235 9.32 -10.95 22.63
CA SER A 235 10.09 -12.16 22.32
C SER A 235 9.26 -13.31 21.74
N ASN A 236 7.92 -13.19 21.73
CA ASN A 236 7.02 -14.20 21.19
C ASN A 236 5.76 -13.56 20.58
N PRO A 237 5.90 -12.80 19.47
CA PRO A 237 4.79 -12.08 18.83
C PRO A 237 3.72 -12.99 18.22
N GLY A 238 4.00 -14.30 18.11
CA GLY A 238 3.09 -15.27 17.51
C GLY A 238 2.95 -15.08 16.00
N PHE A 239 1.98 -15.79 15.41
CA PHE A 239 1.59 -15.64 14.00
C PHE A 239 2.75 -15.62 12.97
N GLY A 240 3.78 -16.44 13.21
CA GLY A 240 4.93 -16.56 12.29
C GLY A 240 5.86 -15.35 12.24
N LEU A 241 5.64 -14.32 13.05
CA LEU A 241 6.53 -13.17 13.16
C LEU A 241 7.85 -13.55 13.84
N ASN A 242 8.92 -12.84 13.48
CA ASN A 242 10.24 -13.06 14.09
C ASN A 242 10.25 -12.51 15.54
N PRO A 243 10.82 -13.25 16.51
CA PRO A 243 11.03 -12.76 17.87
C PRO A 243 11.87 -11.48 17.93
N ASN A 244 11.47 -10.54 18.79
CA ASN A 244 12.18 -9.27 19.05
C ASN A 244 12.41 -8.41 17.80
N GLN A 245 11.48 -8.46 16.83
CA GLN A 245 11.51 -7.64 15.64
C GLN A 245 10.33 -6.66 15.65
N GLY A 246 10.63 -5.36 15.69
CA GLY A 246 9.66 -4.29 15.54
C GLY A 246 9.25 -4.16 14.07
N ARG A 247 7.94 -4.11 13.81
CA ARG A 247 7.37 -4.15 12.45
C ARG A 247 6.35 -3.05 12.26
N GLY A 248 5.98 -2.78 11.02
CA GLY A 248 5.02 -1.74 10.68
C GLY A 248 4.55 -1.76 9.24
N ALA A 249 3.90 -0.68 8.84
CA ALA A 249 3.45 -0.42 7.47
C ALA A 249 3.89 0.98 7.04
N PRO A 250 5.18 1.22 6.77
CA PRO A 250 5.66 2.50 6.28
C PRO A 250 5.15 2.78 4.86
N GLU A 251 5.19 4.03 4.46
CA GLU A 251 4.64 4.53 3.20
C GLU A 251 5.70 5.24 2.36
N ILE A 252 5.66 5.02 1.04
CA ILE A 252 6.49 5.73 0.05
C ILE A 252 5.60 6.25 -1.07
N ASP A 253 5.61 7.56 -1.26
CA ASP A 253 4.85 8.24 -2.31
C ASP A 253 5.74 8.49 -3.52
N ILE A 254 5.52 7.77 -4.63
CA ILE A 254 6.23 8.05 -5.90
C ILE A 254 5.71 9.37 -6.46
N LEU A 255 4.38 9.50 -6.49
CA LEU A 255 3.64 10.69 -6.86
C LEU A 255 2.44 10.79 -5.92
N GLU A 256 2.36 11.87 -5.17
CA GLU A 256 1.18 12.16 -4.38
C GLU A 256 0.91 13.68 -4.41
N GLY A 257 -0.17 14.08 -5.06
CA GLY A 257 -0.53 15.50 -5.19
C GLY A 257 -0.94 15.91 -6.58
N GLY A 258 -1.53 17.10 -6.67
CA GLY A 258 -2.02 17.71 -7.90
C GLY A 258 -2.07 19.23 -7.78
N GLY A 259 -2.57 19.90 -8.81
CA GLY A 259 -2.41 21.34 -8.94
C GLY A 259 -0.98 21.73 -9.27
N ALA A 260 -0.45 22.72 -8.55
CA ALA A 260 0.84 23.34 -8.85
C ALA A 260 2.05 22.60 -8.27
N ALA A 261 1.84 21.62 -7.39
CA ALA A 261 2.92 20.88 -6.75
C ALA A 261 2.54 19.40 -6.51
N ILE A 262 3.55 18.52 -6.58
CA ILE A 262 3.46 17.12 -6.16
C ILE A 262 4.40 16.92 -4.98
N SER A 263 4.01 16.05 -4.06
CA SER A 263 4.86 15.57 -2.96
C SER A 263 5.52 14.25 -3.36
N SER A 264 6.81 14.15 -3.07
CA SER A 264 7.55 12.89 -3.02
C SER A 264 7.94 12.66 -1.57
N SER A 265 7.46 11.57 -0.96
CA SER A 265 7.54 11.39 0.49
C SER A 265 7.86 9.98 0.95
N VAL A 266 8.46 9.91 2.13
CA VAL A 266 8.52 8.73 2.98
C VAL A 266 7.87 9.07 4.31
N GLN A 267 6.91 8.25 4.74
CA GLN A 267 6.23 8.43 6.01
C GLN A 267 6.70 7.36 6.98
N ILE A 268 7.12 7.78 8.17
CA ILE A 268 7.77 6.93 9.17
C ILE A 268 7.42 7.29 10.62
N ALA A 269 7.41 6.27 11.47
CA ALA A 269 7.30 6.39 12.92
C ALA A 269 8.37 5.51 13.63
N PRO A 270 8.82 5.90 14.83
CA PRO A 270 8.41 7.09 15.59
C PRO A 270 9.01 8.36 14.99
N GLY A 271 8.23 9.43 14.91
CA GLY A 271 8.72 10.74 14.46
C GLY A 271 9.64 11.40 15.49
N MET A 272 10.33 12.46 15.08
CA MET A 272 11.24 13.20 15.96
C MET A 272 10.49 13.85 17.16
N PRO A 273 11.07 13.85 18.37
CA PRO A 273 10.58 14.66 19.49
C PRO A 273 10.58 16.17 19.18
N ASP A 274 9.78 16.96 19.92
CA ASP A 274 9.58 18.39 19.65
C ASP A 274 10.87 19.21 19.67
N GLU A 275 11.82 18.86 20.54
CA GLU A 275 13.09 19.58 20.66
C GLU A 275 13.92 19.56 19.36
N TYR A 276 13.71 18.55 18.51
CA TYR A 276 14.37 18.42 17.20
C TYR A 276 13.55 19.00 16.05
N ARG A 277 12.39 19.61 16.31
CA ARG A 277 11.53 20.24 15.30
C ARG A 277 11.77 21.76 15.22
N PRO A 278 11.30 22.43 14.16
CA PRO A 278 11.13 23.88 14.17
C PRO A 278 10.36 24.34 15.40
N VAL A 279 10.65 25.56 15.87
CA VAL A 279 9.93 26.13 17.02
C VAL A 279 8.44 26.23 16.66
N PHE A 280 7.58 25.79 17.56
CA PHE A 280 6.15 25.97 17.34
C PHE A 280 5.81 27.47 17.28
N PRO A 281 5.06 27.95 16.27
CA PRO A 281 4.76 29.37 16.08
C PRO A 281 3.69 29.87 17.09
N ALA A 282 4.07 29.96 18.37
CA ALA A 282 3.19 30.27 19.49
C ALA A 282 2.75 31.75 19.53
N ASP A 283 3.57 32.65 18.98
CA ASP A 283 3.31 34.10 18.96
C ASP A 283 2.64 34.57 17.65
N ASP A 284 2.36 33.63 16.75
CA ASP A 284 1.75 33.90 15.46
C ASP A 284 0.22 33.71 15.53
N ASN A 285 -0.50 34.62 14.89
CA ASN A 285 -1.97 34.52 14.77
C ASN A 285 -2.42 33.29 13.96
N ASN A 286 -1.50 32.66 13.24
CA ASN A 286 -1.77 31.51 12.40
C ASN A 286 -0.54 30.58 12.35
N ALA A 287 -0.63 29.41 12.98
CA ALA A 287 0.45 28.43 12.96
C ALA A 287 0.78 27.89 11.55
N TYR A 288 -0.12 28.06 10.57
CA TYR A 288 0.13 27.70 9.17
C TYR A 288 1.13 28.65 8.47
N CYS A 289 1.59 29.73 9.12
CA CYS A 289 2.66 30.60 8.61
C CYS A 289 3.94 29.84 8.25
N ILE A 290 4.17 28.65 8.84
CA ILE A 290 5.35 27.83 8.57
C ILE A 290 5.42 27.41 7.10
N TYR A 291 4.27 27.18 6.48
CA TYR A 291 4.18 26.78 5.08
C TYR A 291 4.39 27.95 4.11
N SER A 292 4.13 29.19 4.54
CA SER A 292 4.45 30.39 3.76
C SER A 292 5.82 30.98 4.10
N ASN A 293 6.52 30.45 5.11
CA ASN A 293 7.81 30.95 5.59
C ASN A 293 7.71 32.41 6.11
N GLU A 294 6.56 32.74 6.71
CA GLU A 294 6.20 34.10 7.18
C GLU A 294 5.97 34.18 8.69
N CYS A 295 6.30 33.13 9.46
CA CYS A 295 6.16 33.16 10.90
C CYS A 295 7.04 34.23 11.54
N LYS A 296 6.50 34.91 12.54
CA LYS A 296 7.22 35.89 13.36
C LYS A 296 8.03 35.20 14.45
N THR A 297 7.55 34.06 14.97
CA THR A 297 8.30 33.28 15.96
C THR A 297 9.65 32.86 15.38
N ILE A 298 10.72 33.16 16.13
CA ILE A 298 12.08 32.87 15.69
C ILE A 298 12.33 31.37 15.68
N GLY A 299 12.84 30.84 14.56
CA GLY A 299 13.13 29.41 14.42
C GLY A 299 11.92 28.54 14.05
N ALA A 300 10.76 29.14 13.78
CA ALA A 300 9.56 28.42 13.34
C ALA A 300 9.54 28.13 11.83
N ASN A 301 10.15 29.02 11.05
CA ASN A 301 10.06 29.05 9.60
C ASN A 301 10.82 27.95 8.87
N THR A 302 12.06 27.68 9.30
CA THR A 302 12.94 26.72 8.63
C THR A 302 13.83 26.08 9.69
N PRO A 303 14.03 24.74 9.68
CA PRO A 303 14.96 24.09 10.59
C PRO A 303 16.32 24.78 10.60
N ASP A 304 16.84 25.04 11.81
CA ASP A 304 18.15 25.66 12.03
C ASP A 304 18.36 27.07 11.43
N VAL A 305 17.27 27.79 11.14
CA VAL A 305 17.29 29.18 10.68
C VAL A 305 16.44 30.07 11.61
N PRO A 306 16.98 31.18 12.16
CA PRO A 306 18.37 31.63 12.03
C PRO A 306 19.39 30.65 12.62
N SER A 307 20.64 30.73 12.19
CA SER A 307 21.71 29.82 12.63
C SER A 307 21.96 29.85 14.14
N SER A 308 21.59 30.94 14.83
CA SER A 308 21.63 31.04 16.30
C SER A 308 20.77 29.99 17.00
N MET A 309 19.75 29.44 16.34
CA MET A 309 18.87 28.41 16.92
C MET A 309 19.62 27.14 17.31
N THR A 310 20.61 26.73 16.52
CA THR A 310 21.44 25.55 16.82
C THR A 310 22.28 25.74 18.08
N VAL A 311 22.83 26.95 18.27
CA VAL A 311 23.63 27.32 19.45
C VAL A 311 22.75 27.32 20.70
N THR A 312 21.54 27.88 20.60
CA THR A 312 20.59 27.90 21.72
C THR A 312 20.13 26.51 22.15
N ARG A 313 19.89 25.60 21.18
CA ARG A 313 19.48 24.22 21.46
C ARG A 313 20.63 23.32 21.92
N GLY A 314 21.86 23.61 21.49
CA GLY A 314 23.02 22.73 21.68
C GLY A 314 23.03 21.52 20.73
N HIS A 315 22.10 21.46 19.78
CA HIS A 315 22.02 20.43 18.74
C HIS A 315 21.27 20.98 17.51
N ARG A 316 21.35 20.24 16.39
CA ARG A 316 20.60 20.55 15.16
C ARG A 316 19.15 20.07 15.23
N SER A 317 18.32 20.61 14.34
CA SER A 317 16.93 20.20 14.14
C SER A 317 16.74 19.52 12.79
N TRP A 318 15.72 18.67 12.69
CA TRP A 318 15.29 18.00 11.47
C TRP A 318 16.28 17.01 10.85
N TYR A 319 15.85 16.30 9.81
CA TYR A 319 16.68 15.33 9.09
C TYR A 319 17.84 16.03 8.37
N GLN A 320 19.00 15.37 8.33
CA GLN A 320 20.24 15.92 7.77
C GLN A 320 20.63 15.18 6.49
N GLY A 321 21.26 15.86 5.54
CA GLY A 321 21.81 15.22 4.34
C GLY A 321 20.77 14.82 3.28
N LEU A 322 19.55 15.37 3.38
CA LEU A 322 18.53 15.22 2.33
C LEU A 322 19.03 15.85 1.02
N ARG A 323 18.67 15.26 -0.12
CA ARG A 323 19.24 15.61 -1.43
C ARG A 323 18.17 16.11 -2.37
N TYR A 324 18.35 17.30 -2.94
CA TYR A 324 17.36 17.98 -3.78
C TYR A 324 17.99 18.40 -5.11
N ALA A 325 17.35 18.08 -6.22
CA ALA A 325 17.83 18.43 -7.55
C ALA A 325 16.72 19.03 -8.42
N ALA A 326 17.12 19.95 -9.30
CA ALA A 326 16.20 20.55 -10.24
C ALA A 326 15.72 19.51 -11.27
N HIS A 327 14.46 19.60 -11.66
CA HIS A 327 13.93 18.87 -12.81
C HIS A 327 13.58 19.83 -13.95
N VAL A 328 13.37 19.28 -15.15
CA VAL A 328 13.18 20.07 -16.35
C VAL A 328 11.81 20.74 -16.35
N CYS A 329 11.79 22.07 -16.33
CA CYS A 329 10.62 22.89 -16.60
C CYS A 329 11.05 24.29 -17.09
N ALA A 330 10.09 25.18 -17.35
CA ALA A 330 10.36 26.58 -17.67
C ALA A 330 11.27 27.28 -16.64
N THR A 331 12.31 27.93 -17.15
CA THR A 331 13.35 28.59 -16.34
C THR A 331 12.96 30.00 -15.92
N SER A 332 13.38 30.40 -14.72
CA SER A 332 13.26 31.76 -14.18
C SER A 332 14.63 32.28 -13.76
N ALA A 333 15.05 33.43 -14.30
CA ALA A 333 16.31 34.06 -13.91
C ALA A 333 16.36 34.45 -12.41
N LYS A 334 15.20 34.63 -11.78
CA LYS A 334 15.09 34.94 -10.34
C LYS A 334 15.39 33.73 -9.46
N ASP A 335 15.33 32.53 -10.03
CA ASP A 335 15.50 31.27 -9.30
C ASP A 335 16.94 30.74 -9.45
N VAL A 336 17.79 31.42 -10.24
CA VAL A 336 19.17 31.01 -10.49
C VAL A 336 20.03 31.23 -9.25
N GLN A 337 20.79 30.20 -8.87
CA GLN A 337 21.72 30.22 -7.74
C GLN A 337 23.13 29.83 -8.14
N SER A 338 24.09 30.25 -7.32
CA SER A 338 25.50 29.81 -7.38
C SER A 338 25.86 29.04 -6.12
N ALA A 339 26.47 27.87 -6.29
CA ALA A 339 26.95 27.05 -5.19
C ALA A 339 27.95 27.83 -4.30
N VAL A 340 28.82 28.64 -4.91
CA VAL A 340 29.81 29.47 -4.18
C VAL A 340 29.12 30.48 -3.28
N ALA A 341 28.10 31.19 -3.78
CA ALA A 341 27.39 32.21 -3.03
C ALA A 341 26.59 31.61 -1.86
N ILE A 342 25.86 30.51 -2.11
CA ILE A 342 25.09 29.84 -1.06
C ILE A 342 26.02 29.24 0.01
N ASN A 343 27.15 28.65 -0.39
CA ASN A 343 28.12 28.12 0.57
C ASN A 343 28.75 29.23 1.43
N ALA A 344 29.03 30.39 0.84
CA ALA A 344 29.51 31.55 1.59
C ALA A 344 28.46 32.04 2.61
N SER A 345 27.20 32.17 2.18
CA SER A 345 26.08 32.57 3.06
C SER A 345 25.93 31.64 4.26
N LEU A 346 25.89 30.32 4.02
CA LEU A 346 25.76 29.33 5.10
C LEU A 346 26.98 29.31 6.04
N THR A 347 28.19 29.56 5.53
CA THR A 347 29.41 29.66 6.35
C THR A 347 29.39 30.89 7.25
N SER A 348 28.88 32.01 6.75
CA SER A 348 28.70 33.23 7.55
C SER A 348 27.60 33.11 8.60
N GLY A 349 26.70 32.13 8.46
CA GLY A 349 25.52 31.96 9.29
C GLY A 349 24.37 32.86 8.85
N ILE A 350 23.17 32.31 8.81
CA ILE A 350 21.96 33.04 8.43
C ILE A 350 21.41 33.73 9.69
N THR A 351 21.31 35.06 9.65
CA THR A 351 20.74 35.86 10.74
C THR A 351 19.26 36.19 10.53
N ALA A 352 18.77 36.06 9.29
CA ALA A 352 17.37 36.28 8.96
C ALA A 352 16.47 35.19 9.55
N ASN A 353 15.24 35.57 9.91
CA ASN A 353 14.25 34.63 10.46
C ASN A 353 13.64 33.68 9.41
N ALA A 354 13.79 34.00 8.13
CA ALA A 354 13.26 33.22 7.04
C ALA A 354 14.33 33.04 5.96
N CYS A 355 14.35 31.85 5.36
CA CYS A 355 15.21 31.59 4.22
C CYS A 355 14.76 32.35 2.97
N SER A 356 15.73 32.70 2.13
CA SER A 356 15.50 33.27 0.80
C SER A 356 16.45 32.59 -0.21
N LEU A 357 16.16 32.72 -1.50
CA LEU A 357 17.01 32.15 -2.55
C LEU A 357 18.41 32.80 -2.64
N SER A 358 18.65 33.93 -1.97
CA SER A 358 20.00 34.51 -1.87
C SER A 358 20.78 34.03 -0.65
N THR A 359 20.09 33.50 0.37
CA THR A 359 20.70 33.12 1.65
C THR A 359 20.74 31.62 1.89
N CYS A 360 19.81 30.86 1.30
CA CYS A 360 19.64 29.43 1.50
C CYS A 360 19.67 28.65 0.18
N PRO A 361 19.90 27.32 0.22
CA PRO A 361 19.71 26.44 -0.94
C PRO A 361 18.30 26.58 -1.55
N ALA A 362 18.15 26.28 -2.83
CA ALA A 362 16.86 26.38 -3.53
C ALA A 362 15.78 25.47 -2.94
N SER A 363 16.19 24.41 -2.23
CA SER A 363 15.28 23.56 -1.47
C SER A 363 14.77 24.18 -0.17
N PHE A 364 15.32 25.32 0.25
CA PHE A 364 15.17 25.92 1.57
C PHE A 364 15.71 25.06 2.73
N ASP A 365 16.30 23.89 2.45
CA ASP A 365 16.92 23.03 3.46
C ASP A 365 18.40 23.37 3.63
N VAL A 366 18.73 24.04 4.72
CA VAL A 366 20.12 24.41 5.08
C VAL A 366 20.95 23.20 5.56
N ASN A 367 20.28 22.11 5.90
CA ASN A 367 20.87 20.85 6.36
C ASN A 367 21.01 19.81 5.23
N GLY A 368 20.49 20.13 4.05
CA GLY A 368 20.59 19.28 2.86
C GLY A 368 22.01 19.14 2.34
N ASP A 369 22.23 18.06 1.57
CA ASP A 369 23.46 17.83 0.83
C ASP A 369 23.66 18.94 -0.21
N ARG A 370 24.91 19.39 -0.37
CA ARG A 370 25.33 20.43 -1.33
C ARG A 370 26.50 19.99 -2.21
N GLY A 371 26.87 18.71 -2.13
CA GLY A 371 27.92 18.12 -2.94
C GLY A 371 27.49 17.97 -4.40
N PRO A 372 28.45 17.62 -5.28
CA PRO A 372 28.13 17.29 -6.65
C PRO A 372 27.16 16.12 -6.74
N VAL A 373 26.17 16.23 -7.63
CA VAL A 373 25.21 15.15 -7.88
C VAL A 373 25.96 13.90 -8.34
N ASP A 374 25.69 12.79 -7.65
CA ASP A 374 26.34 11.48 -7.86
C ASP A 374 27.89 11.53 -7.85
N GLY A 375 28.47 12.47 -7.11
CA GLY A 375 29.92 12.66 -7.00
C GLY A 375 30.59 13.24 -8.25
N LYS A 376 29.81 13.69 -9.25
CA LYS A 376 30.32 14.14 -10.55
C LYS A 376 30.60 15.65 -10.57
N ALA A 377 31.65 16.08 -9.87
CA ALA A 377 32.05 17.49 -9.71
C ALA A 377 32.20 18.28 -11.04
N GLY A 378 32.59 17.62 -12.13
CA GLY A 378 32.77 18.26 -13.44
C GLY A 378 31.48 18.60 -14.21
N THR A 379 30.31 18.22 -13.71
CA THR A 379 29.02 18.43 -14.41
C THR A 379 28.39 19.79 -14.13
N GLY A 380 28.84 20.48 -13.08
CA GLY A 380 28.21 21.72 -12.60
C GLY A 380 26.86 21.52 -11.90
N LEU A 381 26.42 20.28 -11.69
CA LEU A 381 25.20 19.94 -10.95
C LEU A 381 25.54 19.66 -9.49
N TYR A 382 24.89 20.39 -8.58
CA TYR A 382 25.06 20.27 -7.14
C TYR A 382 23.70 20.06 -6.49
N TRP A 383 23.65 19.22 -5.47
CA TRP A 383 22.47 19.09 -4.63
C TRP A 383 22.13 20.44 -3.98
N GLY A 384 20.85 20.76 -3.89
CA GLY A 384 20.34 21.99 -3.27
C GLY A 384 20.55 23.29 -4.07
N ILE A 385 21.22 23.26 -5.22
CA ILE A 385 21.55 24.48 -5.99
C ILE A 385 20.83 24.52 -7.33
N ASN A 386 20.04 25.56 -7.58
CA ASN A 386 19.35 25.76 -8.85
C ASN A 386 20.17 26.59 -9.85
N THR A 387 21.15 25.98 -10.51
CA THR A 387 22.07 26.73 -11.41
C THR A 387 21.41 27.23 -12.70
N LYS A 388 20.22 26.75 -13.04
CA LYS A 388 19.51 27.06 -14.30
C LYS A 388 18.16 27.74 -14.10
N GLY A 389 17.75 27.98 -12.85
CA GLY A 389 16.44 28.55 -12.54
C GLY A 389 15.26 27.65 -12.93
N GLN A 390 15.47 26.33 -12.98
CA GLN A 390 14.45 25.34 -13.32
C GLN A 390 13.51 25.08 -12.12
N CYS A 391 12.54 24.19 -12.26
CA CYS A 391 11.67 23.80 -11.15
C CYS A 391 12.50 23.04 -10.13
N PHE A 392 12.35 23.44 -8.87
CA PHE A 392 13.19 22.93 -7.80
C PHE A 392 12.31 22.41 -6.66
N PRO A 393 12.54 21.17 -6.19
CA PRO A 393 11.85 20.64 -5.03
C PRO A 393 12.23 21.44 -3.78
N VAL A 394 11.22 21.86 -3.03
CA VAL A 394 11.40 22.51 -1.74
C VAL A 394 11.12 21.53 -0.62
N MET A 395 11.91 21.61 0.44
CA MET A 395 11.62 20.93 1.70
C MET A 395 10.19 21.25 2.11
N ASN A 396 9.41 20.22 2.34
CA ASN A 396 8.15 20.38 3.05
C ASN A 396 8.48 20.33 4.54
N GLY A 397 8.46 21.50 5.20
CA GLY A 397 8.69 21.66 6.64
C GLY A 397 7.55 21.08 7.50
N TYR A 398 7.01 19.93 7.08
CA TYR A 398 5.92 19.26 7.74
C TYR A 398 6.33 18.91 9.17
N ASN A 399 5.73 19.58 10.16
CA ASN A 399 5.97 19.33 11.58
C ASN A 399 5.47 17.93 12.05
N GLY A 400 5.19 17.02 11.13
CA GLY A 400 4.66 15.69 11.40
C GLY A 400 3.16 15.71 11.72
N ALA A 401 2.61 14.53 11.98
CA ALA A 401 1.31 14.36 12.60
C ALA A 401 1.47 13.62 13.92
N TYR A 402 0.63 13.97 14.88
CA TYR A 402 0.48 13.19 16.10
C TYR A 402 -0.75 12.31 15.94
N LEU A 403 -0.54 10.99 15.89
CA LEU A 403 -1.58 9.98 15.73
C LEU A 403 -2.07 9.53 17.09
N CYS A 404 -3.38 9.41 17.23
CA CYS A 404 -4.03 9.42 18.52
C CYS A 404 -5.24 8.50 18.52
N ASP A 405 -5.42 7.76 19.62
CA ASP A 405 -6.73 7.19 19.88
C ASP A 405 -7.76 8.31 20.11
N PRO A 406 -9.04 8.14 19.70
CA PRO A 406 -10.03 9.23 19.74
C PRO A 406 -10.42 9.77 21.13
N TYR A 407 -9.92 9.14 22.21
CA TYR A 407 -10.26 9.46 23.60
C TYR A 407 -9.05 9.96 24.39
N THR A 408 -7.89 10.07 23.75
CA THR A 408 -6.68 10.54 24.39
C THR A 408 -6.81 11.99 24.86
N THR A 409 -6.28 12.26 26.04
CA THR A 409 -6.20 13.61 26.62
C THR A 409 -4.87 14.29 26.31
N ASN A 410 -4.04 13.69 25.45
CA ASN A 410 -2.78 14.28 25.04
C ASN A 410 -3.01 15.61 24.31
N ALA A 411 -2.37 16.67 24.79
CA ALA A 411 -2.55 18.03 24.27
C ALA A 411 -2.10 18.21 22.80
N LYS A 412 -1.31 17.28 22.25
CA LYS A 412 -0.93 17.27 20.82
C LYS A 412 -2.00 16.68 19.91
N CYS A 413 -3.00 16.01 20.48
CA CYS A 413 -4.09 15.41 19.74
C CYS A 413 -5.23 16.40 19.56
N THR A 414 -6.13 16.08 18.63
CA THR A 414 -7.44 16.74 18.60
C THR A 414 -8.16 16.47 19.92
N ALA A 415 -8.93 17.44 20.41
CA ALA A 415 -9.68 17.31 21.65
C ALA A 415 -10.46 15.98 21.69
N PRO A 416 -10.42 15.26 22.84
CA PRO A 416 -11.03 13.94 22.95
C PRO A 416 -12.52 14.01 22.65
N LEU A 417 -13.05 12.92 22.12
CA LEU A 417 -14.48 12.75 21.86
C LEU A 417 -15.37 13.04 23.07
N HIS A 418 -14.86 12.78 24.28
CA HIS A 418 -15.56 13.02 25.53
C HIS A 418 -14.66 13.76 26.53
N SER A 419 -15.27 14.66 27.31
CA SER A 419 -14.59 15.51 28.29
C SER A 419 -14.01 14.75 29.49
N ASP A 420 -14.48 13.52 29.73
CA ASP A 420 -14.07 12.62 30.80
C ASP A 420 -13.08 11.52 30.34
N GLY A 421 -12.66 11.54 29.06
CA GLY A 421 -11.69 10.60 28.49
C GLY A 421 -12.25 9.21 28.19
N ASN A 422 -11.49 8.16 28.50
CA ASN A 422 -11.80 6.74 28.22
C ASN A 422 -12.87 6.14 29.18
N SER A 423 -13.77 6.96 29.71
CA SER A 423 -14.79 6.57 30.69
C SER A 423 -15.96 5.76 30.09
N ASN A 424 -16.16 5.84 28.78
CA ASN A 424 -17.27 5.19 28.07
C ASN A 424 -16.96 3.76 27.56
N GLY A 425 -15.88 3.14 28.05
CA GLY A 425 -15.54 1.75 27.77
C GLY A 425 -14.97 1.52 26.37
N ASN A 426 -13.80 2.10 26.07
CA ASN A 426 -13.14 1.90 24.78
C ASN A 426 -12.92 0.41 24.47
N ASN A 427 -13.23 0.04 23.23
CA ASN A 427 -12.79 -1.21 22.62
C ASN A 427 -11.37 -1.13 22.01
N ILE A 428 -10.72 0.04 22.04
CA ILE A 428 -9.38 0.27 21.46
C ILE A 428 -8.39 0.61 22.58
N SER A 429 -7.23 -0.04 22.59
CA SER A 429 -6.14 0.27 23.52
C SER A 429 -5.64 1.71 23.31
N PRO A 430 -5.45 2.51 24.37
CA PRO A 430 -4.95 3.88 24.23
C PRO A 430 -3.60 3.93 23.53
N PHE A 431 -3.43 4.89 22.61
CA PHE A 431 -2.16 5.14 21.94
C PHE A 431 -2.06 6.60 21.55
N SER A 432 -0.84 7.11 21.56
CA SER A 432 -0.58 8.43 20.99
C SER A 432 0.90 8.55 20.63
N TYR A 433 1.22 8.73 19.35
CA TYR A 433 2.60 8.79 18.89
C TYR A 433 2.78 9.77 17.73
N GLN A 434 4.00 10.27 17.61
CA GLN A 434 4.39 11.16 16.53
C GLN A 434 4.79 10.33 15.30
N MET A 435 4.40 10.79 14.11
CA MET A 435 4.94 10.35 12.82
C MET A 435 5.57 11.54 12.08
N ASP A 436 6.47 11.24 11.15
CA ASP A 436 7.04 12.19 10.19
C ASP A 436 6.70 11.79 8.76
N ALA A 437 6.57 12.80 7.90
CA ALA A 437 6.55 12.64 6.46
C ALA A 437 7.73 13.43 5.88
N ILE A 438 8.83 12.74 5.62
CA ILE A 438 10.03 13.34 5.03
C ILE A 438 9.72 13.52 3.55
N SER A 439 9.54 14.76 3.15
CA SER A 439 9.01 15.08 1.82
C SER A 439 9.69 16.26 1.17
N ALA A 440 9.60 16.26 -0.16
CA ALA A 440 9.85 17.41 -0.99
C ALA A 440 8.64 17.71 -1.86
N ASN A 441 8.14 18.94 -1.78
CA ASN A 441 7.12 19.43 -2.70
C ASN A 441 7.81 20.05 -3.91
N TRP A 442 7.45 19.62 -5.11
CA TRP A 442 8.08 20.11 -6.33
C TRP A 442 7.05 20.70 -7.29
N PRO A 443 7.34 21.88 -7.89
CA PRO A 443 6.43 22.51 -8.83
C PRO A 443 6.24 21.65 -10.08
N VAL A 444 5.03 21.56 -10.59
CA VAL A 444 4.68 20.71 -11.73
C VAL A 444 4.55 21.55 -13.01
N GLU A 445 5.03 21.03 -14.13
CA GLU A 445 4.79 21.56 -15.46
C GLU A 445 3.47 21.06 -16.08
N PHE A 446 2.87 21.83 -16.99
CA PHE A 446 1.60 21.46 -17.62
C PHE A 446 1.64 20.13 -18.40
N ALA A 447 2.83 19.65 -18.79
CA ALA A 447 3.03 18.36 -19.43
C ALA A 447 2.56 17.18 -18.55
N ALA A 448 2.57 17.32 -17.23
CA ALA A 448 2.03 16.29 -16.32
C ALA A 448 0.53 16.03 -16.54
N TYR A 449 -0.22 17.04 -17.01
CA TYR A 449 -1.66 16.95 -17.27
C TYR A 449 -1.99 16.78 -18.75
N SER A 450 -1.17 17.35 -19.64
CA SER A 450 -1.39 17.32 -21.09
C SER A 450 -0.72 16.15 -21.81
N GLY A 451 0.16 15.41 -21.14
CA GLY A 451 0.85 14.24 -21.67
C GLY A 451 1.28 13.28 -20.57
N TYR A 452 2.14 12.33 -20.92
CA TYR A 452 2.65 11.32 -20.01
C TYR A 452 4.05 11.67 -19.55
N LEU A 453 4.28 11.64 -18.24
CA LEU A 453 5.60 11.77 -17.64
C LEU A 453 6.04 10.44 -17.06
N LYS A 454 7.36 10.21 -17.07
CA LYS A 454 8.00 9.01 -16.56
C LYS A 454 8.52 9.26 -15.15
N TYR A 455 7.76 8.80 -14.17
CA TYR A 455 8.09 8.87 -12.74
C TYR A 455 8.88 7.64 -12.34
N GLN A 456 9.93 7.83 -11.56
CA GLN A 456 10.79 6.75 -11.13
C GLN A 456 11.11 6.85 -9.63
N LEU A 457 11.14 5.70 -8.97
CA LEU A 457 11.54 5.53 -7.58
C LEU A 457 12.64 4.48 -7.51
N GLU A 458 13.80 4.81 -6.99
CA GLU A 458 14.84 3.85 -6.66
C GLU A 458 14.94 3.70 -5.15
N TRP A 459 14.63 2.51 -4.64
CA TRP A 459 14.63 2.19 -3.23
C TRP A 459 15.61 1.07 -2.95
N VAL A 460 16.65 1.38 -2.17
CA VAL A 460 17.64 0.42 -1.69
C VAL A 460 17.56 0.37 -0.17
N MET A 461 17.47 -0.84 0.38
CA MET A 461 17.33 -1.10 1.81
C MET A 461 18.67 -1.07 2.56
N GLY A 462 18.60 -1.15 3.89
CA GLY A 462 19.75 -1.24 4.77
C GLY A 462 20.50 0.09 4.95
N ARG A 463 21.56 0.05 5.77
CA ARG A 463 22.25 1.25 6.29
C ARG A 463 22.96 2.12 5.26
N GLN A 464 23.27 1.55 4.09
CA GLN A 464 23.86 2.26 2.95
C GLN A 464 22.83 2.54 1.85
N GLY A 465 21.56 2.22 2.12
CA GLY A 465 20.44 2.39 1.21
C GLY A 465 19.99 3.84 1.06
N TYR A 466 18.95 4.02 0.27
CA TYR A 466 18.33 5.31 -0.02
C TYR A 466 16.96 5.12 -0.68
N VAL A 467 16.13 6.15 -0.61
CA VAL A 467 14.96 6.31 -1.50
C VAL A 467 15.23 7.52 -2.38
N ARG A 468 15.21 7.34 -3.70
CA ARG A 468 15.49 8.39 -4.70
C ARG A 468 14.35 8.49 -5.70
N TRP A 469 13.83 9.69 -5.87
CA TRP A 469 12.84 10.04 -6.89
C TRP A 469 13.52 10.63 -8.10
N MET A 470 13.03 10.25 -9.28
CA MET A 470 13.53 10.73 -10.56
C MET A 470 12.37 11.00 -11.52
N ILE A 471 12.56 11.98 -12.39
CA ILE A 471 11.72 12.21 -13.57
C ILE A 471 12.61 12.01 -14.78
N ASP A 472 12.23 11.07 -15.65
CA ASP A 472 12.97 10.74 -16.87
C ASP A 472 14.47 10.46 -16.65
N GLY A 473 14.82 9.75 -15.57
CA GLY A 473 16.19 9.42 -15.17
C GLY A 473 16.96 10.56 -14.50
N VAL A 474 16.37 11.75 -14.38
CA VAL A 474 16.97 12.90 -13.70
C VAL A 474 16.57 12.90 -12.23
N PRO A 475 17.52 12.97 -11.28
CA PRO A 475 17.20 13.04 -9.85
C PRO A 475 16.35 14.26 -9.53
N LEU A 476 15.42 14.06 -8.60
CA LEU A 476 14.55 15.08 -8.06
C LEU A 476 14.77 15.22 -6.55
N PHE A 477 14.60 14.13 -5.82
CA PHE A 477 14.74 14.09 -4.36
C PHE A 477 15.40 12.78 -3.94
N GLU A 478 16.18 12.77 -2.87
CA GLU A 478 16.75 11.55 -2.31
C GLU A 478 16.86 11.64 -0.79
N ILE A 479 16.44 10.58 -0.11
CA ILE A 479 16.58 10.35 1.33
C ILE A 479 17.60 9.22 1.51
N PRO A 480 18.85 9.53 1.89
CA PRO A 480 19.80 8.51 2.32
C PRO A 480 19.34 7.82 3.60
N ALA A 481 19.61 6.51 3.75
CA ALA A 481 19.33 5.78 4.99
C ALA A 481 19.99 6.43 6.22
N GLU A 482 21.17 7.02 6.03
CA GLU A 482 21.89 7.77 7.07
C GLU A 482 21.06 8.92 7.67
N SER A 483 20.19 9.58 6.88
CA SER A 483 19.30 10.62 7.40
C SER A 483 18.32 10.08 8.45
N LEU A 484 17.90 8.82 8.32
CA LEU A 484 16.95 8.17 9.22
C LEU A 484 17.64 7.51 10.43
N GLU A 485 18.79 6.91 10.19
CA GLU A 485 19.56 6.13 11.19
C GLU A 485 20.46 6.99 12.06
N ASN A 486 20.89 8.16 11.57
CA ASN A 486 21.72 9.13 12.29
C ASN A 486 21.02 10.51 12.40
N PRO A 487 19.82 10.58 12.99
CA PRO A 487 19.15 11.86 13.20
C PRO A 487 19.94 12.69 14.23
N PRO A 488 19.77 14.03 14.26
CA PRO A 488 20.41 14.88 15.26
C PRO A 488 20.11 14.40 16.68
N GLN A 489 21.10 14.53 17.57
CA GLN A 489 21.02 14.10 18.96
C GLN A 489 21.36 15.26 19.90
N ASN A 490 20.61 15.36 21.00
CA ASN A 490 21.00 16.12 22.17
C ASN A 490 21.97 15.29 23.03
N ALA A 491 22.42 15.86 24.16
CA ALA A 491 23.33 15.17 25.08
C ALA A 491 22.78 13.86 25.67
N ALA A 492 21.44 13.70 25.72
CA ALA A 492 20.77 12.51 26.22
C ALA A 492 20.52 11.44 25.14
N MET A 493 20.84 11.73 23.86
CA MET A 493 20.55 10.87 22.72
C MET A 493 19.06 10.48 22.62
N SER A 494 18.16 11.45 22.85
CA SER A 494 16.71 11.22 22.92
C SER A 494 16.01 11.09 21.55
N ASN A 495 16.69 11.34 20.43
CA ASN A 495 16.06 11.23 19.11
C ASN A 495 16.09 9.77 18.64
N PRO A 496 14.93 9.11 18.44
CA PRO A 496 14.91 7.71 18.04
C PRO A 496 15.49 7.53 16.64
N LYS A 497 16.46 6.62 16.56
CA LYS A 497 17.06 6.16 15.30
C LYS A 497 16.08 5.23 14.59
N LYS A 498 15.67 5.59 13.38
CA LYS A 498 14.69 4.82 12.61
C LYS A 498 15.43 3.83 11.73
N LEU A 499 14.71 2.84 11.23
CA LEU A 499 15.24 1.94 10.22
C LEU A 499 15.02 2.56 8.83
N MET A 500 15.87 2.21 7.88
CA MET A 500 15.48 2.34 6.47
C MET A 500 14.23 1.48 6.21
N ILE A 501 13.42 1.83 5.23
CA ILE A 501 12.25 1.01 4.91
C ILE A 501 12.73 -0.37 4.43
N GLU A 502 12.32 -1.42 5.15
CA GLU A 502 12.67 -2.82 4.88
C GLU A 502 11.46 -3.75 4.79
N GLU A 503 10.25 -3.26 5.09
CA GLU A 503 9.00 -4.02 4.95
C GLU A 503 8.75 -4.43 3.48
N PRO A 504 8.05 -5.55 3.20
CA PRO A 504 7.53 -5.81 1.86
C PRO A 504 6.39 -4.83 1.56
N LEU A 505 6.55 -4.02 0.52
CA LEU A 505 5.62 -2.97 0.12
C LEU A 505 4.80 -3.41 -1.09
N TYR A 506 3.51 -3.08 -1.12
CA TYR A 506 2.61 -3.27 -2.28
C TYR A 506 2.28 -1.93 -2.94
N LEU A 507 1.81 -1.98 -4.19
CA LEU A 507 1.55 -0.82 -5.04
C LEU A 507 0.09 -0.38 -4.97
N ILE A 508 -0.13 0.93 -5.00
CA ILE A 508 -1.45 1.56 -4.98
C ILE A 508 -1.54 2.66 -6.01
N PHE A 509 -2.64 2.69 -6.76
CA PHE A 509 -3.05 3.81 -7.61
C PHE A 509 -4.41 4.32 -7.16
N ASN A 510 -4.56 5.62 -6.98
CA ASN A 510 -5.87 6.22 -6.70
C ASN A 510 -5.98 7.64 -7.23
N THR A 511 -7.19 8.18 -7.24
CA THR A 511 -7.43 9.61 -7.40
C THR A 511 -8.40 10.05 -6.31
N ALA A 512 -7.90 10.83 -5.37
CA ALA A 512 -8.65 11.27 -4.20
C ALA A 512 -9.08 12.74 -4.32
N LEU A 513 -9.99 13.17 -3.45
CA LEU A 513 -10.43 14.56 -3.33
C LEU A 513 -10.64 14.91 -1.86
N SER A 514 -10.20 16.09 -1.40
CA SER A 514 -10.37 16.49 0.00
C SER A 514 -10.80 17.94 0.13
N THR A 515 -11.46 18.24 1.26
CA THR A 515 -11.69 19.64 1.68
C THR A 515 -10.47 20.32 2.28
N SER A 516 -9.36 19.60 2.47
CA SER A 516 -8.23 20.07 3.30
C SER A 516 -6.87 20.05 2.61
N TRP A 517 -6.77 19.56 1.38
CA TRP A 517 -5.50 19.48 0.65
C TRP A 517 -5.17 20.76 -0.13
N GLY A 518 -3.93 20.83 -0.62
CA GLY A 518 -3.41 21.97 -1.39
C GLY A 518 -4.11 22.17 -2.75
N THR A 519 -4.70 21.09 -3.28
CA THR A 519 -5.71 21.18 -4.34
C THR A 519 -7.04 20.61 -3.85
N GLN A 520 -8.14 21.23 -4.28
CA GLN A 520 -9.49 20.91 -3.85
C GLN A 520 -10.46 21.06 -5.03
N PRO A 521 -11.52 20.24 -5.09
CA PRO A 521 -12.57 20.48 -6.05
C PRO A 521 -13.33 21.77 -5.75
N PRO A 522 -13.97 22.40 -6.76
CA PRO A 522 -14.84 23.53 -6.52
C PRO A 522 -15.93 23.21 -5.48
N ASN A 523 -16.23 24.18 -4.62
CA ASN A 523 -17.21 24.06 -3.53
C ASN A 523 -17.00 22.81 -2.63
N PRO A 524 -15.84 22.66 -1.95
CA PRO A 524 -15.51 21.44 -1.20
C PRO A 524 -16.56 21.04 -0.16
N GLY A 525 -16.97 19.77 -0.20
CA GLY A 525 -18.04 19.21 0.64
C GLY A 525 -19.46 19.62 0.23
N LYS A 526 -19.63 20.10 -1.00
CA LYS A 526 -20.91 20.35 -1.68
C LYS A 526 -20.81 19.82 -3.12
N PRO A 527 -21.92 19.78 -3.88
CA PRO A 527 -21.84 19.54 -5.33
C PRO A 527 -20.91 20.55 -6.02
N CYS A 528 -20.13 20.10 -7.00
CA CYS A 528 -19.10 20.90 -7.66
C CYS A 528 -19.58 22.29 -8.09
N ARG A 529 -20.77 22.39 -8.71
CA ARG A 529 -21.31 23.65 -9.23
C ARG A 529 -21.77 24.64 -8.15
N GLY A 530 -21.95 24.21 -6.91
CA GLY A 530 -22.57 25.04 -5.88
C GLY A 530 -23.96 25.51 -6.30
N ASP A 531 -24.15 26.82 -6.44
CA ASP A 531 -25.41 27.44 -6.91
C ASP A 531 -25.51 27.61 -8.44
N GLY A 532 -24.44 27.25 -9.17
CA GLY A 532 -24.38 27.30 -10.63
C GLY A 532 -24.18 28.69 -11.24
N ARG A 533 -23.87 29.73 -10.46
CA ARG A 533 -23.73 31.12 -10.98
C ARG A 533 -22.33 31.49 -11.46
N ASP A 534 -21.31 30.72 -11.08
CA ASP A 534 -19.93 30.96 -11.49
C ASP A 534 -19.58 30.18 -12.75
N ASP A 535 -19.47 30.89 -13.87
CA ASP A 535 -19.14 30.31 -15.18
C ASP A 535 -17.80 29.58 -15.20
N LYS A 536 -16.80 30.04 -14.42
CA LYS A 536 -15.49 29.41 -14.36
C LYS A 536 -15.59 28.07 -13.63
N VAL A 537 -16.29 28.05 -12.50
CA VAL A 537 -16.59 26.81 -11.75
C VAL A 537 -17.37 25.85 -12.63
N ASN A 538 -18.42 26.35 -13.30
CA ASN A 538 -19.24 25.53 -14.19
C ASN A 538 -18.40 24.83 -15.26
N ARG A 539 -17.50 25.55 -15.94
CA ARG A 539 -16.59 24.97 -16.94
C ARG A 539 -15.67 23.89 -16.38
N VAL A 540 -15.14 24.08 -15.17
CA VAL A 540 -14.32 23.06 -14.50
C VAL A 540 -15.17 21.83 -14.18
N CYS A 541 -16.39 22.03 -13.66
CA CYS A 541 -17.30 20.93 -13.37
C CYS A 541 -17.78 20.21 -14.65
N ASP A 542 -17.93 20.92 -15.76
CA ASP A 542 -18.27 20.36 -17.08
C ASP A 542 -17.18 19.46 -17.65
N ALA A 543 -15.94 19.58 -17.18
CA ALA A 543 -14.82 18.77 -17.66
C ALA A 543 -14.75 17.37 -17.02
N PHE A 544 -15.53 17.09 -15.97
CA PHE A 544 -15.62 15.75 -15.41
C PHE A 544 -16.39 14.81 -16.37
N PRO A 545 -16.02 13.53 -16.48
CA PRO A 545 -14.98 12.83 -15.71
C PRO A 545 -13.54 13.25 -16.04
N LEU A 546 -12.69 13.27 -15.01
CA LEU A 546 -11.24 13.42 -15.12
C LEU A 546 -10.57 12.05 -14.97
N TYR A 547 -9.38 11.91 -15.56
CA TYR A 547 -8.71 10.61 -15.66
C TYR A 547 -7.26 10.68 -15.20
N LEU A 548 -6.89 9.86 -14.21
CA LEU A 548 -5.49 9.44 -14.04
C LEU A 548 -5.25 8.29 -15.02
N LYS A 549 -4.27 8.44 -15.91
CA LYS A 549 -3.95 7.43 -16.92
C LYS A 549 -2.55 6.88 -16.69
N ILE A 550 -2.39 5.57 -16.73
CA ILE A 550 -1.11 4.87 -16.59
C ILE A 550 -0.88 4.05 -17.85
N ASP A 551 0.21 4.36 -18.55
CA ASP A 551 0.68 3.62 -19.73
C ASP A 551 1.24 2.27 -19.30
N TYR A 552 2.25 2.30 -18.43
CA TYR A 552 2.82 1.09 -17.85
C TYR A 552 3.35 1.34 -16.44
N ILE A 553 3.55 0.23 -15.73
CA ILE A 553 4.40 0.15 -14.54
C ILE A 553 5.41 -0.98 -14.71
N ARG A 554 6.66 -0.75 -14.30
CA ARG A 554 7.75 -1.72 -14.33
C ARG A 554 8.57 -1.66 -13.06
N VAL A 555 9.02 -2.82 -12.59
CA VAL A 555 9.83 -2.97 -11.38
C VAL A 555 11.06 -3.81 -11.69
N TRP A 556 12.23 -3.28 -11.37
CA TRP A 556 13.51 -3.98 -11.46
C TRP A 556 14.14 -4.13 -10.08
N GLN A 557 14.81 -5.26 -9.84
CA GLN A 557 15.51 -5.52 -8.59
C GLN A 557 16.89 -6.13 -8.79
N ASN A 558 17.76 -5.89 -7.82
CA ASN A 558 18.90 -6.76 -7.56
C ASN A 558 18.42 -8.01 -6.82
N THR A 559 18.20 -9.10 -7.53
CA THR A 559 17.63 -10.35 -6.97
C THR A 559 18.53 -11.04 -5.94
N SER A 560 19.72 -10.53 -5.66
CA SER A 560 20.61 -11.05 -4.61
C SER A 560 20.45 -10.36 -3.26
N THR A 561 19.97 -9.11 -3.24
CA THR A 561 19.84 -8.28 -2.03
C THR A 561 18.41 -7.81 -1.77
N MET A 562 17.53 -7.94 -2.76
CA MET A 562 16.12 -7.56 -2.73
C MET A 562 15.24 -8.78 -2.91
N SER A 563 13.95 -8.65 -2.60
CA SER A 563 13.01 -9.76 -2.71
C SER A 563 11.69 -9.37 -3.37
N VAL A 564 11.11 -10.32 -4.09
CA VAL A 564 9.74 -10.29 -4.59
C VAL A 564 8.90 -11.18 -3.70
N GLY A 565 7.77 -10.67 -3.24
CA GLY A 565 6.82 -11.40 -2.41
C GLY A 565 6.37 -10.62 -1.20
N CYS A 566 5.20 -10.99 -0.70
CA CYS A 566 4.57 -10.33 0.44
C CYS A 566 4.97 -10.92 1.80
N ASP A 567 5.60 -12.10 1.81
CA ASP A 567 5.95 -12.86 3.02
C ASP A 567 7.44 -13.28 3.02
N PRO A 568 8.39 -12.36 2.85
CA PRO A 568 9.82 -12.68 2.89
C PRO A 568 10.22 -13.16 4.28
N ALA A 569 11.16 -14.10 4.38
CA ALA A 569 11.60 -14.65 5.66
C ALA A 569 12.19 -13.59 6.61
N SER A 570 12.75 -12.51 6.07
CA SER A 570 13.26 -11.37 6.86
C SER A 570 12.13 -10.57 7.52
N HIS A 571 10.95 -10.53 6.88
CA HIS A 571 9.81 -9.69 7.25
C HIS A 571 8.49 -10.43 6.97
N PRO A 572 8.20 -11.54 7.67
CA PRO A 572 6.99 -12.33 7.43
C PRO A 572 5.74 -11.51 7.73
N THR A 573 4.67 -11.73 6.97
CA THR A 573 3.37 -11.06 7.15
C THR A 573 2.19 -12.01 7.04
N ARG A 574 2.34 -13.18 6.40
CA ARG A 574 1.20 -14.00 5.98
C ARG A 574 0.40 -14.52 7.17
N LEU A 575 1.05 -15.23 8.08
CA LEU A 575 0.37 -15.84 9.23
C LEU A 575 -0.23 -14.77 10.16
N TRP A 576 0.35 -13.58 10.20
CA TRP A 576 -0.23 -12.42 10.88
C TRP A 576 -1.54 -11.97 10.23
N ILE A 577 -1.53 -11.73 8.91
CA ILE A 577 -2.73 -11.31 8.17
C ILE A 577 -3.82 -12.38 8.24
N ASP A 578 -3.46 -13.66 8.06
CA ASP A 578 -4.40 -14.79 8.19
C ASP A 578 -5.02 -14.86 9.59
N GLY A 579 -4.23 -14.61 10.63
CA GLY A 579 -4.67 -14.58 12.03
C GLY A 579 -5.54 -13.37 12.40
N HIS A 580 -5.49 -12.30 11.60
CA HIS A 580 -6.19 -11.04 11.83
C HIS A 580 -7.07 -10.64 10.64
N LYS A 581 -7.60 -11.62 9.90
CA LYS A 581 -8.24 -11.41 8.59
C LYS A 581 -9.34 -10.34 8.61
N SER A 582 -10.12 -10.25 9.69
CA SER A 582 -11.17 -9.22 9.87
C SER A 582 -10.67 -7.78 9.89
N ASP A 583 -9.37 -7.55 10.14
CA ASP A 583 -8.77 -6.21 10.11
C ASP A 583 -8.51 -5.74 8.67
N TYR A 584 -8.51 -6.65 7.70
CA TYR A 584 -8.04 -6.41 6.34
C TYR A 584 -9.10 -6.57 5.27
N GLU A 585 -10.29 -7.07 5.58
CA GLU A 585 -11.33 -7.29 4.58
C GLU A 585 -12.73 -7.05 5.14
N ASP A 586 -13.65 -6.78 4.22
CA ASP A 586 -15.09 -6.77 4.46
C ASP A 586 -15.80 -7.53 3.34
N VAL A 587 -17.14 -7.49 3.35
CA VAL A 587 -17.98 -8.20 2.37
C VAL A 587 -17.79 -7.71 0.94
N ASP A 588 -17.45 -6.43 0.75
CA ASP A 588 -17.31 -5.80 -0.56
C ASP A 588 -15.85 -5.87 -1.06
N ASN A 589 -14.89 -6.04 -0.14
CA ASN A 589 -13.46 -5.98 -0.39
C ASN A 589 -12.70 -7.22 0.13
N PRO A 590 -13.10 -8.46 -0.24
CA PRO A 590 -12.47 -9.68 0.26
C PRO A 590 -11.02 -9.86 -0.22
N ASN A 591 -10.18 -10.50 0.58
CA ASN A 591 -8.84 -10.95 0.19
C ASN A 591 -8.92 -12.28 -0.56
N ILE A 592 -8.89 -12.24 -1.88
CA ILE A 592 -9.00 -13.42 -2.75
C ILE A 592 -7.75 -13.55 -3.63
N ASP A 593 -7.02 -14.65 -3.42
CA ASP A 593 -5.91 -15.06 -4.26
C ASP A 593 -6.40 -15.57 -5.63
N VAL A 594 -5.60 -15.31 -6.66
CA VAL A 594 -5.90 -15.72 -8.04
C VAL A 594 -4.71 -16.49 -8.58
N ASP A 595 -4.96 -17.74 -8.96
CA ASP A 595 -3.96 -18.58 -9.64
C ASP A 595 -4.25 -18.66 -11.12
N GLY A 596 -3.19 -18.58 -11.92
CA GLY A 596 -3.32 -18.42 -13.35
C GLY A 596 -3.80 -17.02 -13.71
N ASN A 597 -4.54 -16.94 -14.80
CA ASN A 597 -5.12 -15.72 -15.37
C ASN A 597 -4.12 -14.65 -15.86
N ALA A 598 -2.80 -14.89 -15.79
CA ALA A 598 -1.86 -14.10 -16.59
C ALA A 598 -2.17 -14.25 -18.08
N PHE A 599 -1.90 -13.21 -18.85
CA PHE A 599 -1.97 -13.27 -20.30
C PHE A 599 -0.90 -14.22 -20.87
N CYS A 600 -1.29 -14.98 -21.88
CA CYS A 600 -0.44 -15.97 -22.53
C CYS A 600 -0.68 -16.04 -24.04
N THR A 601 0.35 -16.40 -24.79
CA THR A 601 0.25 -16.71 -26.21
C THR A 601 0.07 -18.20 -26.42
N ASP A 602 0.86 -19.01 -25.71
CA ASP A 602 0.85 -20.46 -25.75
C ASP A 602 1.15 -21.10 -24.37
N ASN A 603 1.16 -22.44 -24.31
CA ASN A 603 1.36 -23.18 -23.06
C ASN A 603 2.72 -22.94 -22.39
N ALA A 604 3.75 -22.54 -23.12
CA ALA A 604 5.07 -22.27 -22.56
C ALA A 604 5.07 -21.06 -21.61
N ASP A 605 4.09 -20.16 -21.74
CA ASP A 605 3.91 -19.00 -20.86
C ASP A 605 3.25 -19.33 -19.52
N CYS A 606 2.72 -20.55 -19.38
CA CYS A 606 1.90 -20.99 -18.24
C CYS A 606 2.43 -22.26 -17.58
N THR A 607 3.62 -22.72 -17.95
CA THR A 607 4.20 -23.95 -17.41
C THR A 607 5.68 -23.78 -17.11
N LEU A 608 6.18 -24.50 -16.10
CA LEU A 608 7.61 -24.63 -15.85
C LEU A 608 8.32 -25.38 -16.99
N ALA A 609 9.62 -25.10 -17.16
CA ALA A 609 10.47 -25.92 -18.00
C ALA A 609 10.65 -27.33 -17.40
N GLY A 610 10.69 -28.35 -18.26
CA GLY A 610 10.86 -29.76 -17.87
C GLY A 610 9.66 -30.64 -18.24
N SER A 611 9.56 -31.80 -17.58
CA SER A 611 8.54 -32.83 -17.88
C SER A 611 7.21 -32.63 -17.15
N ILE A 612 7.14 -31.70 -16.19
CA ILE A 612 5.93 -31.43 -15.41
C ILE A 612 5.17 -30.29 -16.08
N VAL A 613 3.92 -30.54 -16.45
CA VAL A 613 3.00 -29.50 -16.93
C VAL A 613 2.34 -28.88 -15.71
N THR A 614 2.62 -27.61 -15.43
CA THR A 614 2.06 -26.91 -14.26
C THR A 614 0.84 -26.07 -14.63
N GLY A 615 0.71 -25.65 -15.89
CA GLY A 615 -0.47 -24.99 -16.43
C GLY A 615 -0.49 -24.98 -17.96
N SER A 616 -1.55 -24.41 -18.51
CA SER A 616 -1.80 -24.30 -19.95
C SER A 616 -2.41 -22.94 -20.28
N CYS A 617 -2.23 -22.49 -21.51
CA CYS A 617 -2.88 -21.28 -22.03
C CYS A 617 -4.27 -21.62 -22.57
N SER A 618 -5.30 -20.97 -22.06
CA SER A 618 -6.68 -21.14 -22.51
C SER A 618 -6.93 -20.52 -23.89
N ASP A 619 -8.07 -20.87 -24.49
CA ASP A 619 -8.56 -20.23 -25.71
C ASP A 619 -8.80 -18.72 -25.54
N THR A 620 -9.10 -18.29 -24.31
CA THR A 620 -9.25 -16.87 -23.93
C THR A 620 -7.92 -16.18 -23.65
N LYS A 621 -6.78 -16.82 -23.97
CA LYS A 621 -5.42 -16.30 -23.78
C LYS A 621 -5.08 -15.99 -22.31
N ARG A 622 -5.52 -16.89 -21.42
CA ARG A 622 -5.28 -16.83 -19.98
C ARG A 622 -4.62 -18.11 -19.48
N CYS A 623 -3.66 -18.01 -18.57
CA CYS A 623 -3.08 -19.18 -17.93
C CYS A 623 -4.10 -19.90 -17.03
N VAL A 624 -4.12 -21.23 -17.08
CA VAL A 624 -4.96 -22.09 -16.24
C VAL A 624 -4.06 -23.14 -15.59
N CYS A 625 -4.10 -23.21 -14.26
CA CYS A 625 -3.22 -24.13 -13.52
C CYS A 625 -3.77 -25.56 -13.56
N SER A 626 -2.89 -26.51 -13.87
CA SER A 626 -3.24 -27.93 -14.01
C SER A 626 -3.66 -28.59 -12.70
N ALA A 627 -3.07 -28.15 -11.59
CA ALA A 627 -3.37 -28.62 -10.24
C ALA A 627 -3.31 -27.43 -9.26
N PRO A 628 -4.39 -26.65 -9.11
CA PRO A 628 -4.40 -25.43 -8.30
C PRO A 628 -4.05 -25.64 -6.82
N ALA A 629 -4.19 -26.85 -6.30
CA ALA A 629 -3.75 -27.20 -4.93
C ALA A 629 -2.22 -27.26 -4.78
N VAL A 630 -1.49 -27.41 -5.89
CA VAL A 630 -0.02 -27.57 -5.92
C VAL A 630 0.65 -26.40 -6.61
N TRP A 631 0.08 -25.93 -7.71
CA TRP A 631 0.61 -24.85 -8.53
C TRP A 631 -0.26 -23.61 -8.43
N GLY A 632 0.38 -22.46 -8.27
CA GLY A 632 -0.29 -21.18 -8.15
C GLY A 632 0.49 -20.03 -8.80
N GLY A 633 0.07 -18.82 -8.47
CA GLY A 633 0.60 -17.59 -9.04
C GLY A 633 0.11 -17.33 -10.48
N PRO A 634 0.40 -16.14 -11.06
CA PRO A 634 -0.24 -15.68 -12.29
C PRO A 634 -0.02 -16.60 -13.50
N ARG A 635 1.16 -17.23 -13.56
CA ARG A 635 1.58 -18.11 -14.66
C ARG A 635 1.58 -19.60 -14.29
N CYS A 636 1.02 -19.97 -13.13
CA CYS A 636 1.07 -21.36 -12.63
C CYS A 636 2.50 -21.87 -12.42
N THR A 637 3.43 -20.96 -12.12
CA THR A 637 4.85 -21.23 -11.90
C THR A 637 5.28 -21.00 -10.45
N SER A 638 4.33 -20.89 -9.51
CA SER A 638 4.63 -20.95 -8.08
C SER A 638 4.22 -22.29 -7.51
N ASN A 639 5.09 -22.92 -6.71
CA ASN A 639 4.76 -24.14 -5.98
C ASN A 639 4.18 -23.77 -4.62
N ARG A 640 3.00 -24.29 -4.28
CA ARG A 640 2.32 -23.97 -3.03
C ARG A 640 2.89 -24.70 -1.81
N GLY A 641 3.66 -25.77 -1.98
CA GLY A 641 4.19 -26.54 -0.84
C GLY A 641 3.09 -27.20 0.01
N SER A 642 3.43 -28.32 0.65
CA SER A 642 2.50 -29.00 1.57
C SER A 642 2.14 -28.08 2.74
N VAL A 643 0.84 -27.90 2.99
CA VAL A 643 0.30 -27.26 4.19
C VAL A 643 0.60 -28.16 5.40
N SER A 644 1.85 -28.12 5.89
CA SER A 644 2.28 -28.60 7.21
C SER A 644 3.80 -28.59 7.31
N GLY A 645 4.35 -27.66 8.10
CA GLY A 645 5.64 -27.80 8.79
C GLY A 645 6.92 -27.83 7.95
N SER A 646 7.79 -26.84 8.20
CA SER A 646 9.21 -26.77 7.81
C SER A 646 9.49 -26.66 6.31
N ALA A 647 10.09 -25.53 5.92
CA ALA A 647 10.72 -25.35 4.63
C ALA A 647 11.73 -26.48 4.38
N SER A 648 11.41 -27.39 3.46
CA SER A 648 12.40 -28.29 2.89
C SER A 648 12.94 -27.63 1.63
N THR A 649 14.18 -27.14 1.72
CA THR A 649 15.05 -26.89 0.58
C THR A 649 15.44 -28.25 -0.01
N GLY A 650 14.53 -28.86 -0.78
CA GLY A 650 14.74 -30.19 -1.33
C GLY A 650 13.91 -30.45 -2.58
N SER A 651 14.58 -30.87 -3.64
CA SER A 651 13.99 -31.38 -4.87
C SER A 651 12.93 -32.46 -4.59
N MET A 652 11.68 -32.12 -4.89
CA MET A 652 10.55 -32.97 -5.34
C MET A 652 10.51 -34.44 -4.88
N GLY A 653 9.57 -34.74 -3.97
CA GLY A 653 8.90 -36.04 -3.83
C GLY A 653 9.78 -37.26 -3.48
N PRO A 654 9.20 -38.40 -3.05
CA PRO A 654 9.96 -39.62 -2.90
C PRO A 654 10.52 -40.04 -4.28
N PRO A 655 11.78 -40.51 -4.38
CA PRO A 655 12.38 -40.95 -5.64
C PRO A 655 11.45 -41.92 -6.36
N LEU A 656 11.35 -41.85 -7.69
CA LEU A 656 10.50 -42.73 -8.50
C LEU A 656 10.79 -44.22 -8.21
N VAL A 657 12.03 -44.54 -7.82
CA VAL A 657 12.46 -45.85 -7.31
C VAL A 657 11.73 -46.25 -6.02
N ALA A 658 11.57 -45.35 -5.06
CA ALA A 658 10.84 -45.61 -3.82
C ALA A 658 9.34 -45.84 -4.08
N VAL A 659 8.75 -45.08 -5.01
CA VAL A 659 7.34 -45.28 -5.41
C VAL A 659 7.16 -46.64 -6.08
N VAL A 660 8.05 -47.01 -7.00
CA VAL A 660 8.02 -48.32 -7.66
C VAL A 660 8.22 -49.46 -6.65
N ILE A 661 9.13 -49.32 -5.69
CA ILE A 661 9.34 -50.32 -4.63
C ILE A 661 8.08 -50.47 -3.78
N ILE A 662 7.46 -49.37 -3.35
CA ILE A 662 6.23 -49.40 -2.55
C ILE A 662 5.08 -50.04 -3.34
N SER A 663 4.93 -49.69 -4.63
CA SER A 663 3.93 -50.31 -5.50
C SER A 663 4.16 -51.81 -5.67
N VAL A 664 5.42 -52.24 -5.89
CA VAL A 664 5.76 -53.67 -6.01
C VAL A 664 5.47 -54.41 -4.71
N LEU A 665 5.84 -53.84 -3.55
CA LEU A 665 5.58 -54.43 -2.24
C LEU A 665 4.08 -54.51 -1.92
N ALA A 666 3.31 -53.48 -2.26
CA ALA A 666 1.86 -53.47 -2.08
C ALA A 666 1.18 -54.52 -2.98
N THR A 667 1.64 -54.67 -4.22
CA THR A 667 1.12 -55.66 -5.17
C THR A 667 1.49 -57.09 -4.73
N ALA A 668 2.72 -57.29 -4.25
CA ALA A 668 3.17 -58.56 -3.67
C ALA A 668 2.40 -58.91 -2.39
N GLY A 669 2.12 -57.93 -1.53
CA GLY A 669 1.28 -58.10 -0.34
C GLY A 669 -0.15 -58.47 -0.68
N ALA A 670 -0.76 -57.82 -1.68
CA ALA A 670 -2.08 -58.18 -2.17
C ALA A 670 -2.11 -59.59 -2.77
N ALA A 671 -1.10 -59.97 -3.56
CA ALA A 671 -0.97 -61.31 -4.11
C ALA A 671 -0.81 -62.38 -3.01
N LEU A 672 -0.04 -62.08 -1.95
CA LEU A 672 0.13 -62.96 -0.81
C LEU A 672 -1.17 -63.13 -0.01
N ILE A 673 -1.95 -62.05 0.18
CA ILE A 673 -3.26 -62.10 0.83
C ILE A 673 -4.23 -62.95 0.00
N VAL A 674 -4.23 -62.80 -1.33
CA VAL A 674 -5.06 -63.63 -2.23
C VAL A 674 -4.62 -65.10 -2.17
N TYR A 675 -3.32 -65.38 -2.13
CA TYR A 675 -2.77 -66.74 -2.00
C TYR A 675 -3.16 -67.39 -0.66
N ILE A 676 -3.03 -66.67 0.46
CA ILE A 676 -3.42 -67.15 1.80
C ILE A 676 -4.93 -67.39 1.86
N ARG A 677 -5.76 -66.49 1.32
CA ARG A 677 -7.22 -66.66 1.24
C ARG A 677 -7.62 -67.81 0.32
N GLY A 678 -6.90 -68.04 -0.78
CA GLY A 678 -7.08 -69.17 -1.68
C GLY A 678 -6.76 -70.52 -1.03
N ARG A 679 -5.69 -70.59 -0.21
CA ARG A 679 -5.37 -71.76 0.62
C ARG A 679 -6.43 -72.01 1.70
N GLY A 680 -6.92 -70.95 2.35
CA GLY A 680 -8.01 -71.03 3.33
C GLY A 680 -9.31 -71.59 2.74
N LYS A 681 -9.69 -71.16 1.52
CA LYS A 681 -10.85 -71.72 0.80
C LYS A 681 -10.67 -73.19 0.40
N ARG A 682 -9.48 -73.62 0.00
CA ARG A 682 -9.19 -75.05 -0.30
C ARG A 682 -9.28 -75.93 0.95
N LEU A 683 -8.87 -75.43 2.11
CA LEU A 683 -9.02 -76.13 3.41
C LEU A 683 -10.48 -76.18 3.88
N GLN A 684 -11.26 -75.12 3.70
CA GLN A 684 -12.70 -75.12 4.02
C GLN A 684 -13.53 -76.04 3.11
N LEU A 685 -13.11 -76.25 1.85
CA LEU A 685 -13.76 -77.19 0.93
C LEU A 685 -13.51 -78.66 1.28
N GLN A 686 -12.39 -78.99 1.96
CA GLN A 686 -12.15 -80.35 2.49
C GLN A 686 -12.98 -80.64 3.75
N PHE A 687 -13.29 -79.63 4.57
CA PHE A 687 -14.14 -79.78 5.76
C PHE A 687 -15.64 -79.79 5.46
N ARG A 688 -16.08 -79.22 4.33
CA ARG A 688 -17.49 -79.18 3.89
C ARG A 688 -17.99 -80.44 3.19
N GLY A 689 -17.13 -81.42 2.93
CA GLY A 689 -17.53 -82.72 2.35
C GLY A 689 -18.33 -83.64 3.30
N ASN A 690 -18.39 -83.33 4.60
CA ASN A 690 -19.00 -84.21 5.62
C ASN A 690 -20.31 -83.67 6.26
N LEU A 691 -20.87 -82.56 5.78
CA LEU A 691 -22.06 -81.94 6.37
C LEU A 691 -23.10 -81.59 5.29
N TYR A 692 -23.49 -82.57 4.50
CA TYR A 692 -24.72 -82.55 3.70
C TYR A 692 -25.47 -83.86 3.92
N ALA A 693 -25.97 -84.06 5.14
CA ALA A 693 -27.07 -84.97 5.41
C ALA A 693 -28.07 -84.18 6.26
N ASN A 694 -29.24 -83.93 5.66
CA ASN A 694 -30.47 -83.44 6.28
C ASN A 694 -30.64 -81.91 6.40
N ALA A 695 -31.51 -81.38 5.53
CA ALA A 695 -32.76 -80.69 5.87
C ALA A 695 -33.08 -79.44 5.02
N GLU A 696 -34.37 -79.33 4.73
CA GLU A 696 -35.11 -78.55 3.72
C GLU A 696 -35.33 -77.05 4.03
N PRO A 697 -35.87 -76.26 3.08
CA PRO A 697 -35.88 -74.80 3.13
C PRO A 697 -37.15 -74.22 3.78
N MET A 698 -37.04 -73.04 4.41
CA MET A 698 -38.21 -72.27 4.84
C MET A 698 -38.01 -70.76 4.70
N THR A 699 -39.15 -70.10 4.50
CA THR A 699 -39.47 -68.84 3.82
C THR A 699 -39.36 -67.54 4.64
N MET A 700 -39.32 -66.40 3.94
CA MET A 700 -39.43 -65.02 4.45
C MET A 700 -40.81 -64.68 5.06
N PRO A 701 -40.87 -63.60 5.87
CA PRO A 701 -41.98 -62.65 5.76
C PRO A 701 -41.60 -61.16 5.81
N GLN A 702 -42.60 -60.36 5.45
CA GLN A 702 -42.68 -58.94 5.09
C GLN A 702 -43.25 -58.06 6.24
N GLU A 703 -43.19 -56.72 6.05
CA GLU A 703 -44.07 -55.63 6.58
C GLU A 703 -43.86 -55.07 8.02
N MET A 704 -43.73 -53.73 8.19
CA MET A 704 -44.84 -52.78 8.50
C MET A 704 -44.40 -51.43 9.19
N ASN A 705 -44.75 -50.30 8.56
CA ASN A 705 -45.41 -49.05 9.06
C ASN A 705 -44.90 -48.04 10.14
N LEU A 706 -44.88 -46.76 9.70
CA LEU A 706 -45.57 -45.52 10.17
C LEU A 706 -45.12 -44.62 11.37
N ARG A 707 -45.35 -43.30 11.12
CA ARG A 707 -45.46 -42.07 11.96
C ARG A 707 -44.17 -41.23 12.10
N GLY A 708 -44.10 -39.90 11.88
CA GLY A 708 -45.07 -38.84 11.58
C GLY A 708 -45.14 -37.80 12.72
N THR A 709 -44.59 -36.59 12.55
CA THR A 709 -45.05 -35.36 13.27
C THR A 709 -44.56 -34.06 12.61
N VAL A 710 -45.46 -33.07 12.58
CA VAL A 710 -45.41 -31.70 12.00
C VAL A 710 -45.81 -30.71 13.09
N ILE A 711 -45.16 -29.54 13.24
CA ILE A 711 -45.71 -28.26 13.78
C ILE A 711 -44.82 -27.09 13.21
N SER A 712 -45.23 -26.24 12.25
CA SER A 712 -46.03 -24.97 12.32
C SER A 712 -45.28 -23.77 12.96
N ARG A 713 -44.86 -22.72 12.19
CA ARG A 713 -45.51 -21.39 11.88
C ARG A 713 -45.56 -20.42 13.09
N GLN A 714 -45.43 -19.09 13.05
CA GLN A 714 -45.51 -18.02 12.04
C GLN A 714 -45.11 -16.68 12.73
N GLY A 715 -44.83 -15.60 12.00
CA GLY A 715 -44.89 -14.22 12.55
C GLY A 715 -44.53 -13.12 11.54
N SER A 716 -45.50 -12.29 11.18
CA SER A 716 -45.41 -11.10 10.30
C SER A 716 -46.14 -9.90 10.95
N MET A 717 -45.59 -8.68 10.74
CA MET A 717 -46.18 -7.31 10.55
C MET A 717 -47.50 -6.93 11.27
N GLU A 718 -47.78 -5.73 11.81
CA GLU A 718 -47.55 -4.34 11.34
C GLU A 718 -48.05 -3.28 12.40
N GLU A 719 -47.49 -2.05 12.33
CA GLU A 719 -48.00 -0.66 12.56
C GLU A 719 -48.70 -0.01 13.81
N MET A 720 -48.18 1.22 14.10
CA MET A 720 -48.76 2.56 14.47
C MET A 720 -49.40 2.91 15.84
N ALA A 721 -48.83 3.90 16.57
CA ALA A 721 -49.27 5.34 16.57
C ALA A 721 -48.73 6.23 17.75
N ALA A 722 -48.12 7.37 17.38
CA ALA A 722 -48.06 8.77 17.91
C ALA A 722 -48.04 9.18 19.42
N SER A 723 -47.10 10.10 19.77
CA SER A 723 -47.34 11.38 20.50
C SER A 723 -46.06 12.26 20.60
N LYS A 724 -46.25 13.60 20.76
CA LYS A 724 -45.37 14.76 20.45
C LYS A 724 -44.50 15.30 21.59
N SER A 725 -43.42 16.02 21.20
CA SER A 725 -42.85 17.33 21.67
C SER A 725 -41.32 17.27 21.50
N GLY A 726 -40.55 18.23 21.02
CA GLY A 726 -40.62 19.69 20.96
C GLY A 726 -39.25 20.20 21.41
N GLY A 727 -38.46 20.87 20.55
CA GLY A 727 -37.19 21.47 20.96
C GLY A 727 -36.12 21.53 19.87
N ALA A 728 -35.94 22.71 19.28
CA ALA A 728 -34.91 23.03 18.31
C ALA A 728 -33.52 23.13 18.96
N ALA A 729 -32.51 22.52 18.34
CA ALA A 729 -31.12 22.97 18.43
C ALA A 729 -30.36 22.53 17.18
N SER A 730 -30.07 23.51 16.32
CA SER A 730 -29.12 23.38 15.22
C SER A 730 -27.74 23.07 15.79
N ARG A 731 -27.24 21.84 15.62
CA ARG A 731 -25.82 21.51 15.70
C ARG A 731 -25.40 20.86 14.39
N THR A 732 -24.78 21.67 13.54
CA THR A 732 -23.92 21.21 12.46
C THR A 732 -22.68 20.56 13.06
N ASP A 733 -22.76 19.27 13.35
CA ASP A 733 -21.57 18.44 13.59
C ASP A 733 -20.80 18.33 12.28
N THR A 734 -19.76 19.14 12.16
CA THR A 734 -18.83 19.07 11.04
C THR A 734 -17.71 18.12 11.43
N ILE A 735 -17.72 16.93 10.83
CA ILE A 735 -16.55 16.04 10.73
C ILE A 735 -15.53 16.74 9.81
N ARG A 736 -14.93 17.84 10.26
CA ARG A 736 -13.95 18.63 9.52
C ARG A 736 -12.80 18.98 10.45
N SER A 737 -11.87 18.04 10.61
CA SER A 737 -10.49 18.23 11.14
C SER A 737 -9.85 16.94 11.65
N ARG A 738 -10.60 15.83 11.72
CA ARG A 738 -10.09 14.60 12.31
C ARG A 738 -9.30 13.77 11.30
N ARG A 739 -7.97 13.87 11.35
CA ARG A 739 -7.09 12.74 10.97
C ARG A 739 -7.20 11.69 12.09
N VAL A 740 -8.33 11.01 12.13
CA VAL A 740 -8.44 9.72 12.83
C VAL A 740 -8.09 8.71 11.75
N VAL A 741 -6.90 8.11 11.90
CA VAL A 741 -6.60 6.83 11.27
C VAL A 741 -7.32 5.77 12.08
#